data_AF-A0A926JGE8-F1
#
_entry.id   AF-A0A926JGE8-F1
#
_cell.length_a   1.000
_cell.length_b   1.000
_cell.length_c   1.000
_cell.angle_alpha   90.00
_cell.angle_beta   90.00
_cell.angle_gamma   90.00
#
_symmetry.space_group_name_H-M   'P 1'
#
loop_
_entity.id
_entity.type
_entity.pdbx_description
1 polymer ?
#
loop_
_entity_poly.entity_id
_entity_poly.type
_entity_poly.pdbx_seq_one_letter_code
_entity_poly.pdbx_strand_id
1 'polypeptide(L)'
;MSYLGFPRLNFAGTFQADVATVNNLSPYFDNNLFEPRFQWRMNLPDANGLWNPRGSGALRLTDVRVTSVCRPDGRVVTDTSHDPVVGGRLADDDRRPNGKFVDLDPQNQMVPEIYGLRLRVLDAKGREQLRGDFAPAVMEDVWIRATLPSGRGDPSATYQSVLTDVQWAAEVSSPLLRTLRKATHGGMLSVKFTMDGVEDGVERWIDSLTFGRIVGSIGPYAEGEPRHLVAGRRLRRTDDAGPLNHAPCRVDEAARTVFVDLGNSIRATSRGGPLESVGPLRLAFLDGDGAPQDLAPLEGMDTDFYERLAGIVTARLSPEQTASLRERRLAVVDTSGERPAVVLAENEDATFLRADGGVFRLYPEEPHDTARTVIHATRYGRPAAGVRIALDTDSLPATLSVSTTATTDRNGRAEITLAGKDPGRPRRVIDGIVTDIGYRLADGAKEPEGRLSVRIFSHHPVPERPTWVRDVQPVLQQYANLYPAMRDVFDLGNYGQVVSHAAYMRKSLLAPRESPHHMPVTRDLSPGKRDTIVKWLADEAPLILDIDSIDDLRSALQQALLVEHATIPPYLAALMSVKSGHNTEIAEIIRGVVMEEMQHMAQVCNILNAVGGEPVIGRPGLVPTYPGRLPGPVLPDLTVRLRKLSLEHVENVFMAIERPEYPLVDGKRFTGAVLGSDDVKVSRRGEVRAADDKAMRALEDWFGKAEYTPQTIGWFYNQIARAIIRLNRRGKLFTGDPARQVSWPGAPGVLFRVEDRRSALLAVHQIIEQGEGSPHDLNGNGVADPGEFGHYYRFQEIVKGRRLVRSRQGKWVYEGARVPFDPDGVHPMADDPDTYKLPAGSVARRDCEQCDESYTRVLTSLNRVFNGHPDEMDDAVGLMYQMQVQAKKLFGIKSPDGDGVVGPSFQSPGVRI
;
A
#
# COMPACT_ATOMS: atom_id res chain seq x y z
N MET A 1 14.37 17.78 28.47
CA MET A 1 14.08 16.34 28.46
C MET A 1 14.99 15.61 29.41
N SER A 2 14.41 15.06 30.46
CA SER A 2 15.18 14.55 31.59
C SER A 2 15.73 13.13 31.38
N TYR A 3 15.53 12.50 30.21
CA TYR A 3 16.29 11.29 29.84
C TYR A 3 17.81 11.56 29.89
N LEU A 4 18.24 12.76 29.48
CA LEU A 4 19.63 13.16 29.43
C LEU A 4 20.14 13.64 30.81
N GLY A 5 19.87 12.86 31.86
CA GLY A 5 20.12 13.28 33.25
C GLY A 5 20.15 12.14 34.26
N PHE A 6 20.11 12.51 35.54
CA PHE A 6 19.91 11.59 36.65
C PHE A 6 18.57 11.87 37.34
N PRO A 7 17.86 10.85 37.83
CA PRO A 7 18.10 9.42 37.61
C PRO A 7 17.70 8.96 36.19
N ARG A 8 18.29 7.88 35.68
CA ARG A 8 17.88 7.27 34.39
C ARG A 8 18.13 5.76 34.33
N LEU A 9 17.40 5.08 33.46
CA LEU A 9 17.57 3.67 33.09
C LEU A 9 18.11 3.59 31.67
N ASN A 10 19.13 2.79 31.41
CA ASN A 10 19.69 2.59 30.06
C ASN A 10 19.40 1.18 29.56
N PHE A 11 19.23 1.04 28.26
CA PHE A 11 18.92 -0.22 27.61
C PHE A 11 19.58 -0.35 26.24
N ALA A 12 19.82 -1.59 25.83
CA ALA A 12 20.36 -1.94 24.52
C ALA A 12 19.86 -3.33 24.08
N GLY A 13 19.82 -3.55 22.77
CA GLY A 13 19.52 -4.86 22.20
C GLY A 13 19.11 -4.78 20.74
N THR A 14 18.20 -5.68 20.33
CA THR A 14 17.73 -5.79 18.95
C THR A 14 16.25 -5.45 18.81
N PHE A 15 15.92 -4.90 17.65
CA PHE A 15 14.55 -4.68 17.21
C PHE A 15 14.34 -5.29 15.83
N GLN A 16 13.08 -5.50 15.46
CA GLN A 16 12.67 -5.84 14.11
C GLN A 16 11.80 -4.71 13.52
N ALA A 17 12.16 -4.18 12.36
CA ALA A 17 11.35 -3.25 11.56
C ALA A 17 10.84 -3.96 10.29
N ASP A 18 9.71 -4.64 10.44
CA ASP A 18 9.10 -5.44 9.38
C ASP A 18 8.22 -4.59 8.44
N VAL A 19 8.83 -3.58 7.82
CA VAL A 19 8.13 -2.59 6.98
C VAL A 19 7.78 -3.15 5.60
N ALA A 20 6.55 -2.86 5.12
CA ALA A 20 6.15 -3.19 3.76
C ALA A 20 6.86 -2.26 2.78
N THR A 21 7.55 -2.80 1.77
CA THR A 21 8.29 -1.97 0.82
C THR A 21 7.52 -1.71 -0.48
N VAL A 22 6.48 -2.49 -0.81
CA VAL A 22 5.66 -2.24 -2.02
C VAL A 22 5.09 -0.83 -2.01
N ASN A 23 4.79 -0.32 -0.83
CA ASN A 23 4.17 0.98 -0.69
C ASN A 23 5.19 2.15 -0.89
N ASN A 24 6.48 1.91 -1.13
CA ASN A 24 7.48 2.99 -1.28
C ASN A 24 7.54 3.62 -2.67
N LEU A 25 6.95 3.01 -3.70
CA LEU A 25 7.02 3.51 -5.08
C LEU A 25 5.68 4.07 -5.53
N SER A 26 5.69 5.35 -5.95
CA SER A 26 4.46 6.04 -6.38
C SER A 26 3.71 5.33 -7.51
N PRO A 27 4.36 4.73 -8.53
CA PRO A 27 3.66 3.98 -9.57
C PRO A 27 2.83 2.79 -9.05
N TYR A 28 3.20 2.20 -7.91
CA TYR A 28 2.50 1.03 -7.36
C TYR A 28 1.14 1.39 -6.74
N PHE A 29 0.81 2.67 -6.63
CA PHE A 29 -0.51 3.12 -6.19
C PHE A 29 -1.54 3.14 -7.33
N ASP A 30 -1.11 3.08 -8.58
CA ASP A 30 -2.04 3.07 -9.71
C ASP A 30 -2.54 1.64 -9.95
N ASN A 31 -3.80 1.37 -9.60
CA ASN A 31 -4.42 0.06 -9.86
C ASN A 31 -4.38 -0.33 -11.35
N ASN A 32 -4.33 0.62 -12.28
CA ASN A 32 -4.23 0.32 -13.71
C ASN A 32 -2.82 -0.08 -14.14
N LEU A 33 -1.79 0.26 -13.37
CA LEU A 33 -0.39 -0.05 -13.69
C LEU A 33 0.20 -1.10 -12.74
N PHE A 34 -0.50 -1.44 -11.66
CA PHE A 34 0.01 -2.37 -10.67
C PHE A 34 0.10 -3.80 -11.21
N GLU A 35 1.30 -4.36 -11.21
CA GLU A 35 1.55 -5.74 -11.58
C GLU A 35 1.63 -6.62 -10.32
N PRO A 36 0.99 -7.81 -10.29
CA PRO A 36 1.03 -8.68 -9.10
C PRO A 36 2.44 -9.04 -8.63
N ARG A 37 3.41 -9.12 -9.55
CA ARG A 37 4.81 -9.37 -9.22
C ARG A 37 5.44 -8.30 -8.32
N PHE A 38 4.89 -7.08 -8.27
CA PHE A 38 5.25 -6.02 -7.29
C PHE A 38 5.11 -6.46 -5.84
N GLN A 39 4.34 -7.52 -5.58
CA GLN A 39 4.18 -8.13 -4.26
C GLN A 39 5.21 -9.22 -3.94
N TRP A 40 6.04 -9.60 -4.90
CA TRP A 40 7.10 -10.58 -4.71
C TRP A 40 8.40 -9.91 -4.35
N ARG A 41 9.23 -10.64 -3.61
CA ARG A 41 10.52 -10.13 -3.19
C ARG A 41 11.39 -9.86 -4.42
N MET A 42 12.11 -8.74 -4.39
CA MET A 42 13.09 -8.40 -5.42
C MET A 42 14.05 -9.57 -5.66
N ASN A 43 14.20 -9.97 -6.93
CA ASN A 43 15.08 -11.07 -7.35
C ASN A 43 15.74 -10.69 -8.68
N LEU A 44 16.86 -9.96 -8.60
CA LEU A 44 17.51 -9.42 -9.79
C LEU A 44 17.88 -10.52 -10.81
N PRO A 45 17.72 -10.27 -12.12
CA PRO A 45 17.43 -8.97 -12.74
C PRO A 45 15.96 -8.55 -12.70
N ASP A 46 15.04 -9.41 -12.27
CA ASP A 46 13.63 -9.05 -12.20
C ASP A 46 13.38 -8.08 -11.04
N ALA A 47 13.01 -6.85 -11.40
CA ALA A 47 12.52 -5.83 -10.48
C ALA A 47 11.08 -6.16 -10.04
N ASN A 48 10.88 -7.40 -9.56
CA ASN A 48 9.59 -7.94 -9.16
C ASN A 48 8.90 -7.00 -8.21
N GLY A 49 9.53 -6.64 -7.09
CA GLY A 49 9.08 -5.65 -6.12
C GLY A 49 10.31 -5.09 -5.40
N LEU A 50 10.17 -4.73 -4.12
CA LEU A 50 11.28 -4.27 -3.28
C LEU A 50 11.75 -5.36 -2.28
N TRP A 51 12.61 -5.01 -1.33
CA TRP A 51 13.33 -5.99 -0.51
C TRP A 51 12.46 -6.70 0.56
N ASN A 52 11.37 -6.08 1.04
CA ASN A 52 10.40 -6.66 1.99
C ASN A 52 8.93 -6.33 1.61
N PRO A 53 8.42 -6.86 0.49
CA PRO A 53 7.11 -6.47 -0.03
C PRO A 53 5.95 -6.96 0.84
N ARG A 54 6.16 -8.02 1.63
CA ARG A 54 5.16 -8.62 2.51
C ARG A 54 5.32 -8.19 3.98
N GLY A 55 6.08 -7.12 4.25
CA GLY A 55 6.25 -6.65 5.62
C GLY A 55 4.92 -6.29 6.29
N SER A 56 4.74 -6.69 7.55
CA SER A 56 3.50 -6.44 8.31
C SER A 56 3.35 -4.99 8.83
N GLY A 57 4.36 -4.15 8.59
CA GLY A 57 4.51 -2.81 9.15
C GLY A 57 4.85 -2.78 10.63
N ALA A 58 5.12 -3.95 11.25
CA ALA A 58 5.32 -4.07 12.69
C ALA A 58 6.75 -3.68 13.12
N LEU A 59 6.82 -2.97 14.24
CA LEU A 59 8.02 -2.75 15.02
C LEU A 59 7.96 -3.64 16.27
N ARG A 60 8.96 -4.50 16.46
CA ARG A 60 9.03 -5.44 17.59
C ARG A 60 10.32 -5.28 18.37
N LEU A 61 10.26 -5.43 19.69
CA LEU A 61 11.44 -5.48 20.55
C LEU A 61 11.76 -6.93 20.87
N THR A 62 12.90 -7.45 20.42
CA THR A 62 13.19 -8.89 20.49
C THR A 62 14.16 -9.29 21.59
N ASP A 63 15.26 -8.56 21.78
CA ASP A 63 16.24 -8.87 22.83
C ASP A 63 16.75 -7.59 23.52
N VAL A 64 15.84 -6.67 23.87
CA VAL A 64 16.23 -5.43 24.55
C VAL A 64 16.37 -5.65 26.04
N ARG A 65 17.54 -5.35 26.59
CA ARG A 65 17.91 -5.53 27.99
C ARG A 65 18.18 -4.20 28.66
N VAL A 66 17.85 -4.12 29.95
CA VAL A 66 18.28 -3.02 30.80
C VAL A 66 19.76 -3.24 31.14
N THR A 67 20.62 -2.37 30.63
CA THR A 67 22.08 -2.53 30.73
C THR A 67 22.65 -1.84 31.96
N SER A 68 22.07 -0.72 32.39
CA SER A 68 22.44 -0.05 33.63
C SER A 68 21.34 0.86 34.16
N VAL A 69 21.46 1.22 35.43
CA VAL A 69 20.66 2.28 36.06
C VAL A 69 21.57 3.33 36.69
N CYS A 70 21.25 4.60 36.51
CA CYS A 70 21.97 5.72 37.09
C CYS A 70 21.15 6.36 38.21
N ARG A 71 21.71 6.36 39.42
CA ARG A 71 21.10 6.94 40.63
C ARG A 71 21.15 8.49 40.59
N PRO A 72 20.34 9.19 41.42
CA PRO A 72 20.38 10.66 41.52
C PRO A 72 21.75 11.25 41.89
N ASP A 73 22.58 10.49 42.60
CA ASP A 73 23.95 10.88 42.99
C ASP A 73 24.99 10.63 41.87
N GLY A 74 24.55 10.17 40.70
CA GLY A 74 25.40 9.84 39.56
C GLY A 74 26.05 8.46 39.61
N ARG A 75 25.80 7.64 40.65
CA ARG A 75 26.30 6.26 40.68
C ARG A 75 25.62 5.42 39.60
N VAL A 76 26.43 4.76 38.77
CA VAL A 76 26.00 3.77 37.78
C VAL A 76 25.96 2.40 38.43
N VAL A 77 24.86 1.67 38.25
CA VAL A 77 24.66 0.31 38.74
C VAL A 77 24.45 -0.61 37.55
N THR A 78 25.28 -1.65 37.46
CA THR A 78 25.28 -2.68 36.40
C THR A 78 25.05 -4.09 36.95
N ASP A 79 24.87 -4.22 38.26
CA ASP A 79 24.65 -5.49 38.95
C ASP A 79 23.20 -5.61 39.43
N THR A 80 22.51 -6.67 38.98
CA THR A 80 21.14 -7.01 39.35
C THR A 80 20.93 -7.15 40.86
N SER A 81 21.98 -7.49 41.63
CA SER A 81 21.90 -7.58 43.09
C SER A 81 21.61 -6.23 43.76
N HIS A 82 22.00 -5.13 43.10
CA HIS A 82 21.83 -3.76 43.60
C HIS A 82 20.59 -3.07 43.03
N ASP A 83 20.09 -3.52 41.87
CA ASP A 83 18.80 -3.10 41.33
C ASP A 83 18.20 -4.20 40.43
N PRO A 84 17.04 -4.78 40.79
CA PRO A 84 16.50 -5.97 40.12
C PRO A 84 16.11 -5.77 38.66
N VAL A 85 15.97 -4.54 38.17
CA VAL A 85 15.70 -4.29 36.75
C VAL A 85 16.95 -4.39 35.89
N VAL A 86 18.15 -4.28 36.45
CA VAL A 86 19.38 -4.47 35.67
C VAL A 86 19.48 -5.93 35.22
N GLY A 87 19.77 -6.17 33.94
CA GLY A 87 19.68 -7.49 33.30
C GLY A 87 18.26 -7.94 32.99
N GLY A 88 17.24 -7.18 33.41
CA GLY A 88 15.84 -7.33 33.01
C GLY A 88 15.61 -6.93 31.55
N ARG A 89 14.35 -6.91 31.12
CA ARG A 89 13.97 -6.67 29.72
C ARG A 89 13.16 -5.41 29.54
N LEU A 90 13.39 -4.75 28.40
CA LEU A 90 12.44 -3.80 27.83
C LEU A 90 11.66 -4.55 26.75
N ALA A 91 10.36 -4.73 26.96
CA ALA A 91 9.50 -5.50 26.07
C ALA A 91 8.41 -4.60 25.46
N ASP A 92 7.84 -5.04 24.34
CA ASP A 92 6.62 -4.49 23.77
C ASP A 92 5.34 -5.05 24.43
N ASP A 93 4.17 -4.56 24.00
CA ASP A 93 2.87 -4.93 24.59
C ASP A 93 2.57 -6.43 24.48
N ASP A 94 1.99 -7.02 25.54
CA ASP A 94 1.56 -8.42 25.59
C ASP A 94 0.07 -8.66 25.32
N ARG A 95 -0.68 -7.59 25.03
CA ARG A 95 -2.15 -7.56 24.98
C ARG A 95 -2.70 -6.82 23.76
N ARG A 96 -1.85 -6.12 23.00
CA ARG A 96 -2.22 -5.31 21.83
C ARG A 96 -1.33 -5.68 20.64
N PRO A 97 -1.75 -5.35 19.40
CA PRO A 97 -0.87 -5.43 18.25
C PRO A 97 0.42 -4.62 18.48
N ASN A 98 1.50 -5.10 17.87
CA ASN A 98 2.81 -4.43 17.92
C ASN A 98 2.73 -2.99 17.40
N GLY A 99 3.68 -2.17 17.84
CA GLY A 99 3.89 -0.84 17.28
C GLY A 99 4.11 -0.88 15.77
N LYS A 100 3.90 0.26 15.12
CA LYS A 100 3.94 0.38 13.66
C LYS A 100 4.92 1.47 13.25
N PHE A 101 5.67 1.21 12.19
CA PHE A 101 6.72 2.10 11.68
C PHE A 101 6.30 2.62 10.30
N VAL A 102 6.03 3.91 10.17
CA VAL A 102 5.31 4.46 9.00
C VAL A 102 5.83 5.81 8.57
N ASP A 103 6.21 5.91 7.28
CA ASP A 103 6.56 7.17 6.62
C ASP A 103 5.37 8.12 6.46
N LEU A 104 5.64 9.39 6.19
CA LEU A 104 4.60 10.38 5.89
C LEU A 104 3.96 10.16 4.52
N ASP A 105 4.77 9.84 3.52
CA ASP A 105 4.38 9.74 2.11
C ASP A 105 5.45 8.96 1.32
N PRO A 106 5.10 8.22 0.25
CA PRO A 106 6.11 7.59 -0.62
C PRO A 106 7.12 8.56 -1.23
N GLN A 107 6.84 9.87 -1.30
CA GLN A 107 7.78 10.90 -1.75
C GLN A 107 8.54 11.59 -0.60
N ASN A 108 8.25 11.24 0.66
CA ASN A 108 8.96 11.70 1.84
C ASN A 108 9.12 10.55 2.86
N GLN A 109 10.12 9.70 2.61
CA GLN A 109 10.44 8.49 3.37
C GLN A 109 11.52 8.71 4.46
N MET A 110 11.91 9.97 4.71
CA MET A 110 12.99 10.30 5.65
C MET A 110 12.47 10.78 7.01
N VAL A 111 11.15 10.75 7.21
CA VAL A 111 10.46 11.17 8.44
C VAL A 111 9.48 10.12 8.96
N PRO A 112 9.86 8.83 9.05
CA PRO A 112 9.00 7.82 9.64
C PRO A 112 8.67 8.14 11.09
N GLU A 113 7.44 7.81 11.48
CA GLU A 113 6.95 7.91 12.85
C GLU A 113 6.62 6.53 13.41
N ILE A 114 6.79 6.38 14.72
CA ILE A 114 6.41 5.17 15.44
C ILE A 114 5.04 5.36 16.08
N TYR A 115 4.08 4.49 15.74
CA TYR A 115 2.71 4.53 16.23
C TYR A 115 2.39 3.32 17.11
N GLY A 116 1.63 3.54 18.18
CA GLY A 116 1.07 2.48 19.02
C GLY A 116 2.09 1.60 19.77
N LEU A 117 3.36 2.00 19.85
CA LEU A 117 4.37 1.31 20.63
C LEU A 117 4.07 1.48 22.12
N ARG A 118 3.93 0.38 22.86
CA ARG A 118 3.95 0.39 24.33
C ARG A 118 5.22 -0.25 24.83
N LEU A 119 5.90 0.42 25.76
CA LEU A 119 7.09 -0.12 26.42
C LEU A 119 6.72 -0.68 27.79
N ARG A 120 7.34 -1.81 28.14
CA ARG A 120 7.21 -2.47 29.44
C ARG A 120 8.60 -2.74 29.99
N VAL A 121 8.83 -2.37 31.25
CA VAL A 121 10.08 -2.70 31.95
C VAL A 121 9.81 -3.92 32.82
N LEU A 122 10.49 -5.02 32.51
CA LEU A 122 10.47 -6.26 33.27
C LEU A 122 11.76 -6.39 34.06
N ASP A 123 11.67 -6.84 35.30
CA ASP A 123 12.87 -7.17 36.09
C ASP A 123 13.57 -8.44 35.58
N ALA A 124 14.73 -8.77 36.14
CA ALA A 124 15.50 -9.96 35.76
C ALA A 124 14.75 -11.29 35.99
N LYS A 125 13.65 -11.29 36.75
CA LYS A 125 12.77 -12.45 36.96
C LYS A 125 11.55 -12.46 36.02
N GLY A 126 11.48 -11.51 35.09
CA GLY A 126 10.36 -11.35 34.15
C GLY A 126 9.11 -10.69 34.75
N ARG A 127 9.20 -10.12 35.96
CA ARG A 127 8.08 -9.43 36.60
C ARG A 127 8.00 -8.00 36.10
N GLU A 128 6.85 -7.62 35.56
CA GLU A 128 6.61 -6.26 35.10
C GLU A 128 6.66 -5.25 36.26
N GLN A 129 7.42 -4.18 36.05
CA GLN A 129 7.59 -3.08 37.02
C GLN A 129 6.85 -1.81 36.58
N LEU A 130 6.79 -1.55 35.28
CA LEU A 130 5.97 -0.48 34.69
C LEU A 130 5.65 -0.77 33.23
N ARG A 131 4.60 -0.12 32.72
CA ARG A 131 4.29 0.00 31.29
C ARG A 131 3.85 1.41 30.92
N GLY A 132 4.07 1.85 29.68
CA GLY A 132 3.64 3.17 29.21
C GLY A 132 3.62 3.28 27.67
N ASP A 133 2.70 4.08 27.15
CA ASP A 133 2.46 4.27 25.72
C ASP A 133 3.42 5.32 25.15
N PHE A 134 4.26 4.93 24.18
CA PHE A 134 5.17 5.85 23.49
C PHE A 134 4.34 6.82 22.64
N ALA A 135 4.43 8.12 22.95
CA ALA A 135 3.79 9.13 22.13
C ALA A 135 4.47 9.16 20.73
N PRO A 136 3.71 9.21 19.63
CA PRO A 136 4.31 9.18 18.30
C PRO A 136 5.35 10.27 18.10
N ALA A 137 6.49 9.87 17.56
CA ALA A 137 7.62 10.73 17.33
C ALA A 137 8.26 10.41 15.98
N VAL A 138 8.72 11.45 15.31
CA VAL A 138 9.43 11.36 14.05
C VAL A 138 10.89 10.96 14.28
N MET A 139 11.44 10.26 13.29
CA MET A 139 12.87 10.01 13.17
C MET A 139 13.66 11.32 13.04
N GLU A 140 14.67 11.50 13.89
CA GLU A 140 15.48 12.71 13.97
C GLU A 140 16.97 12.42 13.94
N ASP A 141 17.76 13.43 13.57
CA ASP A 141 19.22 13.36 13.53
C ASP A 141 19.70 12.18 12.66
N VAL A 142 19.23 12.09 11.42
CA VAL A 142 19.60 10.98 10.51
C VAL A 142 21.02 11.16 10.00
N TRP A 143 21.94 10.29 10.41
CA TRP A 143 23.35 10.33 10.03
C TRP A 143 23.80 9.04 9.37
N ILE A 144 24.85 9.11 8.55
CA ILE A 144 25.50 7.89 8.05
C ILE A 144 26.31 7.28 9.20
N ARG A 145 25.81 6.16 9.70
CA ARG A 145 26.43 5.41 10.79
C ARG A 145 27.67 4.68 10.32
N ALA A 146 27.56 3.95 9.21
CA ALA A 146 28.65 3.16 8.64
C ALA A 146 28.64 3.28 7.11
N THR A 147 29.77 2.96 6.48
CA THR A 147 29.84 2.77 5.03
C THR A 147 29.87 1.27 4.76
N LEU A 148 28.92 0.79 3.96
CA LEU A 148 28.83 -0.62 3.62
C LEU A 148 29.87 -1.02 2.55
N PRO A 149 30.18 -2.32 2.39
CA PRO A 149 31.10 -2.79 1.35
C PRO A 149 30.76 -2.33 -0.08
N SER A 150 29.49 -2.08 -0.41
CA SER A 150 29.08 -1.51 -1.71
C SER A 150 29.42 -0.02 -1.89
N GLY A 151 29.85 0.67 -0.84
CA GLY A 151 30.00 2.13 -0.79
C GLY A 151 28.72 2.87 -0.40
N ARG A 152 27.58 2.18 -0.28
CA ARG A 152 26.32 2.75 0.23
C ARG A 152 26.46 3.14 1.70
N GLY A 153 25.92 4.30 2.08
CA GLY A 153 25.84 4.70 3.49
C GLY A 153 24.73 3.92 4.23
N ASP A 154 25.03 3.50 5.46
CA ASP A 154 24.08 2.82 6.35
C ASP A 154 23.61 3.85 7.40
N PRO A 155 22.36 4.33 7.34
CA PRO A 155 21.90 5.39 8.21
C PRO A 155 21.63 4.90 9.65
N SER A 156 21.82 5.79 10.62
CA SER A 156 21.26 5.70 11.97
C SER A 156 20.42 6.91 12.28
N ALA A 157 19.47 6.76 13.19
CA ALA A 157 18.62 7.85 13.61
C ALA A 157 18.14 7.71 15.06
N THR A 158 17.61 8.80 15.59
CA THR A 158 17.07 8.87 16.95
C THR A 158 15.56 9.06 16.96
N TYR A 159 14.93 8.47 17.96
CA TYR A 159 13.56 8.75 18.36
C TYR A 159 13.59 9.29 19.77
N GLN A 160 13.00 10.46 19.97
CA GLN A 160 12.86 11.08 21.27
C GLN A 160 11.38 11.39 21.51
N SER A 161 10.87 10.93 22.65
CA SER A 161 9.46 11.10 23.01
C SER A 161 9.24 11.01 24.52
N VAL A 162 7.98 10.91 24.91
CA VAL A 162 7.53 10.54 26.25
C VAL A 162 6.78 9.22 26.23
N LEU A 163 6.88 8.47 27.33
CA LEU A 163 5.89 7.47 27.70
C LEU A 163 4.74 8.18 28.39
N THR A 164 3.53 7.97 27.88
CA THR A 164 2.26 8.44 28.42
C THR A 164 1.51 7.28 29.07
N ASP A 165 0.42 7.57 29.79
CA ASP A 165 -0.40 6.57 30.47
C ASP A 165 0.44 5.57 31.31
N VAL A 166 1.46 6.09 32.02
CA VAL A 166 2.42 5.26 32.73
C VAL A 166 1.74 4.56 33.90
N GLN A 167 1.71 3.23 33.83
CA GLN A 167 1.17 2.35 34.85
C GLN A 167 2.32 1.66 35.57
N TRP A 168 2.35 1.81 36.89
CA TRP A 168 3.32 1.17 37.76
C TRP A 168 2.76 -0.14 38.30
N ALA A 169 3.62 -1.15 38.48
CA ALA A 169 3.23 -2.36 39.19
C ALA A 169 2.75 -2.03 40.62
N ALA A 170 1.88 -2.89 41.17
CA ALA A 170 1.39 -2.76 42.54
C ALA A 170 2.57 -2.71 43.53
N GLU A 171 3.59 -3.53 43.30
CA GLU A 171 4.85 -3.51 44.02
C GLU A 171 6.01 -3.25 43.04
N VAL A 172 6.61 -2.06 43.12
CA VAL A 172 7.80 -1.70 42.33
C VAL A 172 9.05 -2.06 43.14
N SER A 173 9.73 -3.12 42.72
CA SER A 173 10.88 -3.69 43.42
C SER A 173 12.17 -2.88 43.21
N SER A 174 12.32 -2.26 42.04
CA SER A 174 13.50 -1.46 41.69
C SER A 174 13.58 -0.15 42.50
N PRO A 175 14.68 0.10 43.23
CA PRO A 175 14.91 1.40 43.84
C PRO A 175 14.99 2.53 42.81
N LEU A 176 15.52 2.29 41.59
CA LEU A 176 15.58 3.34 40.56
C LEU A 176 14.17 3.72 40.14
N LEU A 177 13.35 2.73 39.80
CA LEU A 177 11.99 2.97 39.31
C LEU A 177 11.12 3.68 40.36
N ARG A 178 11.31 3.39 41.66
CA ARG A 178 10.66 4.15 42.74
C ARG A 178 11.10 5.62 42.77
N THR A 179 12.37 5.90 42.49
CA THR A 179 12.86 7.28 42.38
C THR A 179 12.31 7.97 41.13
N LEU A 180 12.29 7.30 39.97
CA LEU A 180 11.69 7.83 38.75
C LEU A 180 10.20 8.16 38.95
N ARG A 181 9.45 7.27 39.60
CA ARG A 181 8.04 7.49 39.95
C ARG A 181 7.82 8.74 40.79
N LYS A 182 8.75 9.07 41.70
CA LYS A 182 8.68 10.27 42.54
C LYS A 182 9.11 11.54 41.81
N ALA A 183 10.10 11.44 40.92
CA ALA A 183 10.67 12.58 40.22
C ALA A 183 9.85 13.02 39.00
N THR A 184 9.02 12.12 38.46
CA THR A 184 8.28 12.37 37.23
C THR A 184 6.95 13.10 37.45
N HIS A 185 6.57 13.94 36.50
CA HIS A 185 5.34 14.74 36.53
C HIS A 185 4.38 14.31 35.41
N GLY A 186 3.10 14.67 35.56
CA GLY A 186 2.08 14.47 34.52
C GLY A 186 1.80 13.01 34.13
N GLY A 187 2.22 12.03 34.94
CA GLY A 187 2.07 10.61 34.62
C GLY A 187 2.89 10.15 33.41
N MET A 188 3.96 10.88 33.07
CA MET A 188 4.81 10.60 31.91
C MET A 188 6.21 10.12 32.32
N LEU A 189 7.00 9.62 31.37
CA LEU A 189 8.47 9.43 31.48
C LEU A 189 9.13 9.92 30.20
N SER A 190 10.34 10.47 30.29
CA SER A 190 11.12 10.87 29.10
C SER A 190 11.85 9.65 28.53
N VAL A 191 11.82 9.47 27.21
CA VAL A 191 12.50 8.35 26.54
C VAL A 191 13.19 8.80 25.26
N LYS A 192 14.41 8.30 25.04
CA LYS A 192 15.12 8.45 23.77
C LYS A 192 15.83 7.16 23.42
N PHE A 193 15.82 6.77 22.15
CA PHE A 193 16.63 5.68 21.64
C PHE A 193 17.18 5.98 20.24
N THR A 194 18.33 5.40 19.95
CA THR A 194 18.97 5.35 18.63
C THR A 194 18.71 3.99 18.02
N MET A 195 18.41 3.95 16.72
CA MET A 195 18.26 2.74 15.93
C MET A 195 19.30 2.76 14.80
N ASP A 196 20.05 1.67 14.65
CA ASP A 196 21.07 1.54 13.61
C ASP A 196 21.25 0.10 13.11
N GLY A 197 21.96 -0.06 12.01
CA GLY A 197 22.40 -1.35 11.49
C GLY A 197 21.29 -2.29 11.05
N VAL A 198 20.25 -1.76 10.39
CA VAL A 198 19.12 -2.56 9.88
C VAL A 198 19.56 -3.40 8.68
N GLU A 199 19.31 -4.70 8.72
CA GLU A 199 19.56 -5.59 7.59
C GLU A 199 18.41 -5.57 6.59
N ASP A 200 18.68 -5.12 5.36
CA ASP A 200 17.72 -4.99 4.26
C ASP A 200 17.89 -6.06 3.18
N GLY A 201 18.91 -6.92 3.28
CA GLY A 201 19.13 -8.05 2.38
C GLY A 201 19.71 -7.67 1.02
N VAL A 202 20.00 -6.38 0.80
CA VAL A 202 20.46 -5.88 -0.51
C VAL A 202 21.90 -6.30 -0.79
N GLU A 203 22.76 -6.35 0.22
CA GLU A 203 24.17 -6.75 0.04
C GLU A 203 24.44 -8.22 0.34
N ARG A 204 23.71 -8.80 1.30
CA ARG A 204 23.85 -10.20 1.71
C ARG A 204 22.49 -10.79 2.05
N TRP A 205 22.20 -11.95 1.47
CA TRP A 205 21.01 -12.72 1.78
C TRP A 205 21.25 -13.55 3.05
N ILE A 206 20.72 -13.09 4.19
CA ILE A 206 20.86 -13.77 5.49
C ILE A 206 19.53 -13.88 6.22
N ASP A 207 19.45 -14.72 7.26
CA ASP A 207 18.21 -15.00 8.00
C ASP A 207 17.76 -13.84 8.92
N SER A 208 18.60 -12.81 9.12
CA SER A 208 18.35 -11.68 10.02
C SER A 208 17.76 -10.44 9.33
N LEU A 209 17.09 -10.60 8.20
CA LEU A 209 16.41 -9.50 7.49
C LEU A 209 15.45 -8.78 8.42
N THR A 210 15.32 -7.46 8.26
CA THR A 210 14.48 -6.55 9.07
C THR A 210 14.97 -6.30 10.50
N PHE A 211 16.04 -6.95 10.97
CA PHE A 211 16.57 -6.71 12.31
C PHE A 211 17.62 -5.60 12.32
N GLY A 212 17.65 -4.84 13.42
CA GLY A 212 18.66 -3.83 13.70
C GLY A 212 18.97 -3.73 15.20
N ARG A 213 19.87 -2.82 15.55
CA ARG A 213 20.28 -2.53 16.93
C ARG A 213 19.57 -1.29 17.47
N ILE A 214 19.11 -1.38 18.71
CA ILE A 214 18.47 -0.29 19.45
C ILE A 214 19.23 -0.02 20.75
N VAL A 215 19.47 1.25 21.06
CA VAL A 215 20.16 1.71 22.27
C VAL A 215 19.51 2.97 22.80
N GLY A 216 19.14 3.02 24.07
CA GLY A 216 18.39 4.16 24.60
C GLY A 216 18.33 4.28 26.10
N SER A 217 17.60 5.31 26.54
CA SER A 217 17.47 5.67 27.94
C SER A 217 16.06 6.16 28.29
N ILE A 218 15.64 5.90 29.53
CA ILE A 218 14.39 6.37 30.14
C ILE A 218 14.73 7.19 31.39
N GLY A 219 14.25 8.42 31.46
CA GLY A 219 14.39 9.31 32.62
C GLY A 219 13.04 9.88 33.08
N PRO A 220 13.04 10.75 34.10
CA PRO A 220 11.81 11.40 34.52
C PRO A 220 11.30 12.34 33.43
N TYR A 221 10.02 12.70 33.49
CA TYR A 221 9.47 13.83 32.76
C TYR A 221 9.32 15.01 33.73
N ALA A 222 9.92 16.15 33.37
CA ALA A 222 9.79 17.40 34.12
C ALA A 222 8.56 18.18 33.66
N GLU A 223 7.90 18.89 34.59
CA GLU A 223 6.72 19.68 34.26
C GLU A 223 7.03 20.74 33.19
N GLY A 224 6.21 20.77 32.12
CA GLY A 224 6.31 21.74 31.04
C GLY A 224 7.48 21.54 30.07
N GLU A 225 8.29 20.48 30.21
CA GLU A 225 9.36 20.21 29.25
C GLU A 225 8.81 19.68 27.91
N PRO A 226 9.46 19.99 26.77
CA PRO A 226 9.01 19.52 25.46
C PRO A 226 9.08 17.99 25.34
N ARG A 227 8.25 17.41 24.47
CA ARG A 227 8.13 15.94 24.35
C ARG A 227 9.14 15.31 23.40
N HIS A 228 9.53 16.00 22.33
CA HIS A 228 10.33 15.39 21.25
C HIS A 228 11.76 15.94 21.15
N LEU A 229 12.20 16.79 22.09
CA LEU A 229 13.54 17.39 22.04
C LEU A 229 14.16 17.64 23.42
N VAL A 230 15.49 17.68 23.48
CA VAL A 230 16.19 18.27 24.63
C VAL A 230 16.25 19.78 24.43
N ALA A 231 15.41 20.54 25.14
CA ALA A 231 15.56 22.00 25.27
C ALA A 231 16.78 22.35 26.14
N GLY A 232 17.97 22.04 25.63
CA GLY A 232 19.26 22.25 26.26
C GLY A 232 20.22 22.92 25.29
N ARG A 233 21.47 22.45 25.28
CA ARG A 233 22.54 22.91 24.39
C ARG A 233 22.67 21.97 23.20
N ARG A 234 23.19 22.49 22.08
CA ARG A 234 23.49 21.71 20.87
C ARG A 234 24.93 21.90 20.47
N LEU A 235 25.70 20.82 20.59
CA LEU A 235 27.08 20.75 20.14
C LEU A 235 27.07 20.31 18.67
N ARG A 236 27.64 21.11 17.79
CA ARG A 236 27.63 20.92 16.34
C ARG A 236 29.01 20.46 15.86
N ARG A 237 29.06 19.60 14.85
CA ARG A 237 30.33 19.24 14.20
C ARG A 237 30.98 20.49 13.61
N THR A 238 32.28 20.61 13.81
CA THR A 238 33.09 21.73 13.33
C THR A 238 33.69 21.49 11.95
N ASP A 239 33.77 20.23 11.53
CA ASP A 239 34.27 19.77 10.24
C ASP A 239 33.37 18.63 9.71
N ASP A 240 33.01 18.68 8.44
CA ASP A 240 32.21 17.65 7.77
C ASP A 240 32.97 16.32 7.61
N ALA A 241 34.31 16.36 7.59
CA ALA A 241 35.16 15.18 7.63
C ALA A 241 35.46 14.69 9.07
N GLY A 242 34.93 15.38 10.08
CA GLY A 242 35.16 15.08 11.48
C GLY A 242 34.59 13.73 11.93
N PRO A 243 35.12 13.15 13.02
CA PRO A 243 34.73 11.81 13.49
C PRO A 243 33.34 11.77 14.18
N LEU A 244 32.71 12.92 14.40
CA LEU A 244 31.51 13.08 15.20
C LEU A 244 30.42 13.87 14.46
N ASN A 245 29.18 13.43 14.58
CA ASN A 245 28.00 14.21 14.21
C ASN A 245 27.51 15.07 15.39
N HIS A 246 26.53 15.93 15.15
CA HIS A 246 25.95 16.80 16.18
C HIS A 246 25.46 16.00 17.41
N ALA A 247 25.59 16.58 18.61
CA ALA A 247 25.23 15.94 19.87
C ALA A 247 24.35 16.87 20.74
N PRO A 248 23.24 16.37 21.30
CA PRO A 248 22.53 17.07 22.36
C PRO A 248 23.38 17.12 23.63
N CYS A 249 23.30 18.25 24.33
CA CYS A 249 24.01 18.50 25.57
C CYS A 249 23.04 19.09 26.61
N ARG A 250 23.07 18.58 27.84
CA ARG A 250 22.29 19.13 28.96
C ARG A 250 23.20 19.47 30.12
N VAL A 251 23.03 20.68 30.65
CA VAL A 251 23.69 21.12 31.88
C VAL A 251 22.76 20.87 33.05
N ASP A 252 23.26 20.20 34.07
CA ASP A 252 22.59 20.04 35.36
C ASP A 252 23.38 20.77 36.45
N GLU A 253 22.95 21.99 36.77
CA GLU A 253 23.67 22.85 37.72
C GLU A 253 23.57 22.31 39.16
N ALA A 254 22.47 21.64 39.50
CA ALA A 254 22.29 21.05 40.82
C ALA A 254 23.23 19.87 41.02
N ALA A 255 23.36 19.00 40.01
CA ALA A 255 24.31 17.89 40.00
C ALA A 255 25.74 18.31 39.60
N ARG A 256 25.97 19.57 39.23
CA ARG A 256 27.24 20.10 38.70
C ARG A 256 27.82 19.21 37.59
N THR A 257 26.94 18.74 36.72
CA THR A 257 27.27 17.74 35.71
C THR A 257 26.76 18.18 34.35
N VAL A 258 27.60 18.05 33.32
CA VAL A 258 27.21 18.22 31.92
C VAL A 258 27.07 16.85 31.28
N PHE A 259 25.95 16.61 30.63
CA PHE A 259 25.63 15.37 29.93
C PHE A 259 25.75 15.62 28.43
N VAL A 260 26.48 14.75 27.73
CA VAL A 260 26.61 14.78 26.27
C VAL A 260 26.13 13.44 25.72
N ASP A 261 25.13 13.47 24.83
CA ASP A 261 24.61 12.26 24.18
C ASP A 261 25.36 12.03 22.87
N LEU A 262 26.35 11.13 22.90
CA LEU A 262 27.13 10.74 21.74
C LEU A 262 26.55 9.51 21.01
N GLY A 263 25.39 8.99 21.46
CA GLY A 263 24.86 7.71 21.01
C GLY A 263 24.61 7.63 19.50
N ASN A 264 24.20 8.75 18.89
CA ASN A 264 24.07 8.87 17.43
C ASN A 264 25.17 9.72 16.78
N SER A 265 26.10 10.24 17.57
CA SER A 265 27.16 11.14 17.08
C SER A 265 28.30 10.35 16.43
N ILE A 266 28.73 9.27 17.07
CA ILE A 266 29.91 8.49 16.66
C ILE A 266 29.55 7.52 15.54
N ARG A 267 30.42 7.39 14.55
CA ARG A 267 30.29 6.41 13.46
C ARG A 267 30.57 4.99 13.94
N ALA A 268 30.13 3.99 13.18
CA ALA A 268 30.46 2.59 13.39
C ALA A 268 31.39 2.08 12.30
N THR A 269 32.28 1.17 12.69
CA THR A 269 33.25 0.54 11.78
C THR A 269 32.59 -0.36 10.72
N SER A 270 31.38 -0.84 10.99
CA SER A 270 30.54 -1.63 10.08
C SER A 270 29.07 -1.59 10.53
N ARG A 271 28.16 -2.08 9.68
CA ARG A 271 26.73 -2.26 10.00
C ARG A 271 26.57 -3.03 11.31
N GLY A 272 25.90 -2.42 12.30
CA GLY A 272 25.68 -3.02 13.62
C GLY A 272 26.96 -3.32 14.43
N GLY A 273 28.14 -2.93 13.91
CA GLY A 273 29.43 -3.21 14.51
C GLY A 273 29.79 -2.27 15.67
N PRO A 274 31.02 -2.38 16.19
CA PRO A 274 31.53 -1.47 17.21
C PRO A 274 31.68 -0.06 16.64
N LEU A 275 31.55 0.92 17.53
CA LEU A 275 31.80 2.33 17.22
C LEU A 275 33.27 2.55 16.83
N GLU A 276 33.51 3.53 15.96
CA GLU A 276 34.86 4.02 15.66
C GLU A 276 35.51 4.57 16.93
N SER A 277 36.82 4.35 17.05
CA SER A 277 37.59 4.91 18.16
C SER A 277 37.66 6.42 17.99
N VAL A 278 37.21 7.14 19.01
CA VAL A 278 37.38 8.59 19.13
C VAL A 278 38.42 8.86 20.21
N GLY A 279 39.22 9.92 20.05
CA GLY A 279 40.27 10.25 21.01
C GLY A 279 39.75 10.57 22.41
N PRO A 280 40.62 10.78 23.41
CA PRO A 280 40.19 11.18 24.75
C PRO A 280 39.48 12.52 24.66
N LEU A 281 38.15 12.49 24.82
CA LEU A 281 37.32 13.67 24.68
C LEU A 281 37.21 14.41 26.01
N ARG A 282 37.31 15.73 25.95
CA ARG A 282 37.15 16.61 27.10
C ARG A 282 36.16 17.72 26.80
N LEU A 283 35.41 18.13 27.81
CA LEU A 283 34.59 19.34 27.75
C LEU A 283 35.50 20.56 27.85
N ALA A 284 35.25 21.57 27.03
CA ALA A 284 35.95 22.83 27.05
C ALA A 284 34.98 24.01 26.94
N PHE A 285 35.40 25.18 27.42
CA PHE A 285 34.82 26.44 26.96
C PHE A 285 35.47 26.89 25.67
N LEU A 286 34.75 27.68 24.87
CA LEU A 286 35.34 28.48 23.81
C LEU A 286 35.42 29.94 24.25
N ASP A 287 36.60 30.53 24.10
CA ASP A 287 36.82 31.96 24.27
C ASP A 287 36.29 32.76 23.07
N GLY A 288 36.31 34.09 23.18
CA GLY A 288 35.81 34.98 22.12
C GLY A 288 36.56 34.85 20.78
N ASP A 289 37.80 34.38 20.81
CA ASP A 289 38.62 34.04 19.64
C ASP A 289 38.46 32.59 19.16
N GLY A 290 37.61 31.80 19.83
CA GLY A 290 37.38 30.39 19.54
C GLY A 290 38.43 29.43 20.11
N ALA A 291 39.37 29.90 20.93
CA ALA A 291 40.35 29.03 21.58
C ALA A 291 39.68 28.14 22.64
N PRO A 292 39.95 26.82 22.67
CA PRO A 292 39.38 25.94 23.68
C PRO A 292 40.11 26.06 25.04
N GLN A 293 39.35 26.30 26.09
CA GLN A 293 39.81 26.20 27.48
C GLN A 293 39.29 24.91 28.10
N ASP A 294 40.21 24.00 28.45
CA ASP A 294 39.87 22.72 29.08
C ASP A 294 39.07 22.86 30.38
N LEU A 295 38.06 22.01 30.58
CA LEU A 295 37.25 21.97 31.80
C LEU A 295 37.35 20.65 32.54
N ALA A 296 36.94 19.57 31.90
CA ALA A 296 36.81 18.27 32.53
C ALA A 296 36.80 17.16 31.47
N PRO A 297 37.32 15.97 31.79
CA PRO A 297 37.20 14.81 30.91
C PRO A 297 35.73 14.42 30.73
N LEU A 298 35.38 13.90 29.54
CA LEU A 298 34.13 13.18 29.37
C LEU A 298 34.29 11.77 29.96
N GLU A 299 33.69 11.55 31.12
CA GLU A 299 33.71 10.29 31.86
C GLU A 299 32.78 9.25 31.22
N GLY A 300 33.18 7.97 31.35
CA GLY A 300 32.36 6.84 30.93
C GLY A 300 32.51 6.43 29.47
N MET A 301 33.61 6.78 28.81
CA MET A 301 33.93 6.36 27.42
C MET A 301 34.81 5.10 27.37
N ASP A 302 34.40 4.03 28.05
CA ASP A 302 35.01 2.69 27.93
C ASP A 302 34.43 1.91 26.74
N THR A 303 34.96 0.72 26.44
CA THR A 303 34.62 -0.01 25.19
C THR A 303 33.14 -0.41 25.06
N ASP A 304 32.39 -0.51 26.16
CA ASP A 304 30.99 -0.93 26.18
C ASP A 304 30.00 0.22 26.48
N PHE A 305 30.48 1.46 26.60
CA PHE A 305 29.66 2.60 27.04
C PHE A 305 28.45 2.87 26.15
N TYR A 306 28.53 2.55 24.86
CA TYR A 306 27.43 2.77 23.94
C TYR A 306 26.19 1.99 24.40
N GLU A 307 26.34 0.70 24.65
CA GLU A 307 25.24 -0.15 25.12
C GLU A 307 24.97 0.02 26.62
N ARG A 308 26.03 0.17 27.42
CA ARG A 308 25.95 0.26 28.88
C ARG A 308 25.33 1.58 29.35
N LEU A 309 25.69 2.71 28.74
CA LEU A 309 25.27 4.06 29.13
C LEU A 309 24.39 4.76 28.09
N ALA A 310 23.93 4.03 27.08
CA ALA A 310 23.19 4.56 25.93
C ALA A 310 23.97 5.61 25.11
N GLY A 311 25.31 5.56 25.14
CA GLY A 311 26.18 6.56 24.53
C GLY A 311 26.18 7.93 25.24
N ILE A 312 25.59 8.01 26.43
CA ILE A 312 25.55 9.25 27.24
C ILE A 312 26.78 9.30 28.15
N VAL A 313 27.60 10.32 27.95
CA VAL A 313 28.81 10.58 28.74
C VAL A 313 28.63 11.82 29.61
N THR A 314 29.45 11.96 30.65
CA THR A 314 29.29 13.04 31.63
C THR A 314 30.60 13.76 31.94
N ALA A 315 30.53 15.07 32.16
CA ALA A 315 31.63 15.86 32.70
C ALA A 315 31.22 16.46 34.05
N ARG A 316 31.97 16.17 35.11
CA ARG A 316 31.74 16.74 36.44
C ARG A 316 32.51 18.06 36.58
N LEU A 317 31.86 19.08 37.12
CA LEU A 317 32.41 20.43 37.19
C LEU A 317 32.58 20.91 38.63
N SER A 318 33.55 21.82 38.81
CA SER A 318 33.64 22.62 40.03
C SER A 318 32.48 23.62 40.13
N PRO A 319 32.18 24.17 41.32
CA PRO A 319 31.22 25.25 41.47
C PRO A 319 31.50 26.46 40.56
N GLU A 320 32.77 26.84 40.42
CA GLU A 320 33.21 27.99 39.61
C GLU A 320 33.01 27.72 38.11
N GLN A 321 33.37 26.52 37.65
CA GLN A 321 33.14 26.09 36.28
C GLN A 321 31.65 26.03 35.96
N THR A 322 30.83 25.51 36.89
CA THR A 322 29.37 25.42 36.73
C THR A 322 28.73 26.80 36.59
N ALA A 323 29.15 27.78 37.40
CA ALA A 323 28.65 29.16 37.31
C ALA A 323 28.94 29.79 35.94
N SER A 324 30.13 29.52 35.39
CA SER A 324 30.60 30.06 34.11
C SER A 324 29.82 29.54 32.90
N LEU A 325 29.12 28.41 33.02
CA LEU A 325 28.32 27.86 31.92
C LEU A 325 27.26 28.84 31.45
N ARG A 326 26.71 29.69 32.33
CA ARG A 326 25.58 30.57 32.02
C ARG A 326 25.84 31.58 30.90
N GLU A 327 27.10 31.86 30.60
CA GLU A 327 27.52 32.93 29.68
C GLU A 327 28.58 32.46 28.68
N ARG A 328 29.03 31.20 28.77
CA ARG A 328 30.11 30.68 27.93
C ARG A 328 29.66 29.53 27.04
N ARG A 329 30.21 29.52 25.83
CA ARG A 329 30.02 28.50 24.81
C ARG A 329 30.77 27.24 25.20
N LEU A 330 30.14 26.09 24.99
CA LEU A 330 30.75 24.77 25.19
C LEU A 330 31.30 24.20 23.89
N ALA A 331 32.36 23.42 24.06
CA ALA A 331 32.96 22.58 23.05
C ALA A 331 33.34 21.22 23.62
N VAL A 332 33.51 20.25 22.73
CA VAL A 332 34.21 19.00 22.99
C VAL A 332 35.49 19.03 22.19
N VAL A 333 36.60 18.75 22.87
CA VAL A 333 37.93 18.69 22.27
C VAL A 333 38.49 17.28 22.33
N ASP A 334 39.17 16.88 21.26
CA ASP A 334 40.05 15.71 21.25
C ASP A 334 41.45 16.14 21.69
N THR A 335 41.98 15.49 22.72
CA THR A 335 43.34 15.74 23.24
C THR A 335 44.34 14.64 22.89
N SER A 336 44.07 13.82 21.85
CA SER A 336 45.00 12.81 21.35
C SER A 336 46.25 13.39 20.67
N GLY A 337 46.12 14.55 20.03
CA GLY A 337 47.20 15.24 19.32
C GLY A 337 48.02 16.20 20.19
N GLU A 338 49.08 16.78 19.61
CA GLU A 338 49.93 17.77 20.30
C GLU A 338 49.17 19.04 20.73
N ARG A 339 48.07 19.37 20.03
CA ARG A 339 47.16 20.48 20.36
C ARG A 339 45.72 19.97 20.43
N PRO A 340 44.91 20.42 21.42
CA PRO A 340 43.50 20.08 21.48
C PRO A 340 42.76 20.51 20.21
N ALA A 341 42.08 19.57 19.56
CA ALA A 341 41.27 19.84 18.38
C ALA A 341 39.78 19.94 18.77
N VAL A 342 39.11 21.04 18.40
CA VAL A 342 37.67 21.19 18.64
C VAL A 342 36.91 20.31 17.65
N VAL A 343 36.24 19.27 18.15
CA VAL A 343 35.49 18.31 17.34
C VAL A 343 33.98 18.55 17.35
N LEU A 344 33.46 19.14 18.44
CA LEU A 344 32.08 19.64 18.52
C LEU A 344 32.06 20.99 19.22
N ALA A 345 31.17 21.90 18.81
CA ALA A 345 31.05 23.22 19.42
C ALA A 345 29.63 23.78 19.34
N GLU A 346 29.23 24.59 20.33
CA GLU A 346 28.09 25.48 20.17
C GLU A 346 28.38 26.55 19.09
N ASN A 347 27.34 27.07 18.43
CA ASN A 347 27.48 28.22 17.54
C ASN A 347 27.87 29.48 18.34
N GLU A 348 28.13 30.59 17.63
CA GLU A 348 28.64 31.84 18.23
C GLU A 348 27.77 32.36 19.38
N ASP A 349 26.45 32.33 19.22
CA ASP A 349 25.51 32.79 20.25
C ASP A 349 25.08 31.71 21.26
N ALA A 350 25.62 30.49 21.15
CA ALA A 350 25.16 29.30 21.90
C ALA A 350 23.64 29.09 21.85
N THR A 351 23.05 29.36 20.68
CA THR A 351 21.61 29.20 20.42
C THR A 351 21.28 27.85 19.81
N PHE A 352 20.07 27.37 20.08
CA PHE A 352 19.52 26.17 19.49
C PHE A 352 18.01 26.33 19.27
N LEU A 353 17.55 25.97 18.07
CA LEU A 353 16.13 25.95 17.69
C LEU A 353 15.70 24.52 17.40
N ARG A 354 14.56 24.09 17.94
CA ARG A 354 13.95 22.81 17.55
C ARG A 354 12.44 22.79 17.79
N ALA A 355 11.70 22.26 16.83
CA ALA A 355 10.25 22.06 16.94
C ALA A 355 9.91 20.86 17.84
N ASP A 356 8.86 20.99 18.66
CA ASP A 356 8.30 19.88 19.45
C ASP A 356 7.37 19.03 18.58
N GLY A 357 7.98 18.24 17.70
CA GLY A 357 7.30 17.50 16.63
C GLY A 357 7.37 18.24 15.29
N GLY A 358 7.56 17.47 14.22
CA GLY A 358 7.88 18.01 12.89
C GLY A 358 7.09 17.42 11.73
N VAL A 359 6.10 16.56 11.97
CA VAL A 359 5.33 15.88 10.92
C VAL A 359 3.84 16.21 11.07
N PHE A 360 3.23 16.73 10.00
CA PHE A 360 1.85 17.18 10.01
C PHE A 360 1.08 16.62 8.82
N ARG A 361 -0.19 16.29 9.08
CA ARG A 361 -1.15 15.80 8.08
C ARG A 361 -2.38 16.71 8.16
N LEU A 362 -2.65 17.43 7.09
CA LEU A 362 -3.77 18.35 6.93
C LEU A 362 -4.78 17.79 5.95
N TYR A 363 -6.06 18.02 6.19
CA TYR A 363 -7.17 17.73 5.28
C TYR A 363 -8.02 19.00 5.15
N PRO A 364 -8.46 19.41 3.96
CA PRO A 364 -9.02 20.74 3.71
C PRO A 364 -10.47 20.92 4.21
N GLU A 365 -10.77 20.40 5.39
CA GLU A 365 -12.02 20.56 6.13
C GLU A 365 -11.72 20.60 7.64
N GLU A 366 -12.48 21.41 8.37
CA GLU A 366 -12.40 21.45 9.83
C GLU A 366 -12.74 20.07 10.45
N PRO A 367 -12.08 19.67 11.55
CA PRO A 367 -11.02 20.39 12.28
C PRO A 367 -9.60 20.01 11.80
N HIS A 368 -9.45 19.41 10.63
CA HIS A 368 -8.20 18.82 10.14
C HIS A 368 -7.42 19.74 9.19
N ASP A 369 -7.96 20.90 8.88
CA ASP A 369 -7.39 21.92 7.99
C ASP A 369 -6.25 22.70 8.65
N THR A 370 -6.13 22.63 9.98
CA THR A 370 -5.09 23.30 10.74
C THR A 370 -4.30 22.36 11.65
N ALA A 371 -3.02 22.67 11.84
CA ALA A 371 -2.16 22.01 12.81
C ALA A 371 -1.24 23.03 13.50
N ARG A 372 -0.75 22.69 14.69
CA ARG A 372 0.13 23.57 15.46
C ARG A 372 1.34 22.82 16.02
N THR A 373 2.45 23.54 16.12
CA THR A 373 3.66 23.09 16.83
C THR A 373 4.31 24.25 17.54
N VAL A 374 5.25 23.95 18.42
CA VAL A 374 6.04 24.96 19.14
C VAL A 374 7.50 24.78 18.77
N ILE A 375 8.13 25.84 18.27
CA ILE A 375 9.58 25.89 18.15
C ILE A 375 10.14 26.42 19.48
N HIS A 376 11.02 25.63 20.08
CA HIS A 376 11.75 25.99 21.28
C HIS A 376 13.10 26.61 20.89
N ALA A 377 13.39 27.79 21.45
CA ALA A 377 14.69 28.42 21.37
C ALA A 377 15.37 28.39 22.75
N THR A 378 16.63 27.96 22.75
CA THR A 378 17.50 28.09 23.92
C THR A 378 18.73 28.92 23.59
N ARG A 379 19.32 29.51 24.63
CA ARG A 379 20.64 30.15 24.62
C ARG A 379 21.39 29.68 25.86
N TYR A 380 22.61 29.16 25.70
CA TYR A 380 23.38 28.52 26.78
C TYR A 380 22.59 27.42 27.52
N GLY A 381 21.67 26.75 26.82
CA GLY A 381 20.79 25.72 27.37
C GLY A 381 19.62 26.23 28.22
N ARG A 382 19.35 27.53 28.22
CA ARG A 382 18.20 28.15 28.92
C ARG A 382 17.19 28.69 27.91
N PRO A 383 15.89 28.76 28.25
CA PRO A 383 14.89 29.40 27.41
C PRO A 383 15.32 30.80 26.94
N ALA A 384 15.27 31.05 25.64
CA ALA A 384 15.70 32.31 25.03
C ALA A 384 14.49 33.11 24.52
N ALA A 385 14.15 34.19 25.22
CA ALA A 385 13.04 35.07 24.85
C ALA A 385 13.42 36.06 23.74
N GLY A 386 12.44 36.47 22.93
CA GLY A 386 12.64 37.47 21.88
C GLY A 386 13.50 36.99 20.70
N VAL A 387 13.73 35.68 20.58
CA VAL A 387 14.45 35.10 19.44
C VAL A 387 13.55 35.14 18.23
N ARG A 388 13.99 35.82 17.16
CA ARG A 388 13.30 35.84 15.88
C ARG A 388 13.64 34.60 15.07
N ILE A 389 12.61 33.89 14.65
CA ILE A 389 12.68 32.68 13.84
C ILE A 389 12.13 33.03 12.47
N ALA A 390 12.87 32.70 11.42
CA ALA A 390 12.41 32.76 10.04
C ALA A 390 11.97 31.35 9.60
N LEU A 391 10.87 31.29 8.85
CA LEU A 391 10.37 30.09 8.19
C LEU A 391 10.53 30.25 6.68
N ASP A 392 11.02 29.21 6.02
CA ASP A 392 11.28 29.23 4.59
C ASP A 392 9.95 29.08 3.82
N THR A 393 9.36 30.22 3.43
CA THR A 393 8.02 30.27 2.81
C THR A 393 8.02 30.48 1.31
N ASP A 394 9.16 30.84 0.71
CA ASP A 394 9.24 31.33 -0.68
C ASP A 394 8.84 30.28 -1.73
N SER A 395 9.05 28.99 -1.42
CA SER A 395 8.75 27.85 -2.30
C SER A 395 7.49 27.08 -1.91
N LEU A 396 6.72 27.56 -0.94
CA LEU A 396 5.55 26.83 -0.47
C LEU A 396 4.42 26.82 -1.49
N PRO A 397 3.66 25.72 -1.58
CA PRO A 397 2.47 25.69 -2.42
C PRO A 397 1.44 26.69 -1.88
N ALA A 398 0.70 27.35 -2.78
CA ALA A 398 -0.35 28.32 -2.41
C ALA A 398 -1.47 27.73 -1.53
N THR A 399 -1.53 26.40 -1.41
CA THR A 399 -2.47 25.64 -0.59
C THR A 399 -2.01 25.48 0.85
N LEU A 400 -0.80 25.95 1.22
CA LEU A 400 -0.29 25.96 2.59
C LEU A 400 -0.07 27.39 3.04
N SER A 401 -0.60 27.74 4.22
CA SER A 401 -0.37 29.01 4.88
C SER A 401 0.32 28.80 6.22
N VAL A 402 1.36 29.60 6.45
CA VAL A 402 2.14 29.67 7.69
C VAL A 402 2.72 31.08 7.81
N SER A 403 2.98 31.53 9.03
CA SER A 403 3.71 32.78 9.27
C SER A 403 5.13 32.71 8.69
N THR A 404 5.62 33.78 8.08
CA THR A 404 7.01 33.86 7.58
C THR A 404 8.03 34.01 8.70
N THR A 405 7.61 34.58 9.83
CA THR A 405 8.44 34.76 11.01
C THR A 405 7.65 34.49 12.28
N ALA A 406 8.33 34.08 13.33
CA ALA A 406 7.79 33.95 14.67
C ALA A 406 8.79 34.47 15.69
N THR A 407 8.32 34.90 16.86
CA THR A 407 9.19 35.38 17.95
C THR A 407 8.89 34.60 19.22
N THR A 408 9.94 34.17 19.92
CA THR A 408 9.76 33.41 21.15
C THR A 408 9.27 34.25 22.32
N ASP A 409 8.38 33.67 23.11
CA ASP A 409 7.89 34.23 24.37
C ASP A 409 8.97 34.20 25.47
N ARG A 410 8.60 34.62 26.69
CA ARG A 410 9.49 34.59 27.86
C ARG A 410 10.02 33.20 28.23
N ASN A 411 9.36 32.13 27.76
CA ASN A 411 9.73 30.74 27.98
C ASN A 411 10.48 30.15 26.78
N GLY A 412 10.94 30.99 25.83
CA GLY A 412 11.65 30.53 24.65
C GLY A 412 10.78 29.75 23.67
N ARG A 413 9.47 29.99 23.65
CA ARG A 413 8.51 29.23 22.82
C ARG A 413 7.90 30.13 21.74
N ALA A 414 7.88 29.66 20.51
CA ALA A 414 7.14 30.27 19.40
C ALA A 414 6.12 29.27 18.85
N GLU A 415 4.83 29.59 18.94
CA GLU A 415 3.77 28.77 18.35
C GLU A 415 3.71 29.02 16.83
N ILE A 416 3.73 27.94 16.06
CA ILE A 416 3.59 27.93 14.61
C ILE A 416 2.25 27.28 14.27
N THR A 417 1.43 27.98 13.48
CA THR A 417 0.17 27.44 12.95
C THR A 417 0.31 27.19 11.47
N LEU A 418 -0.03 25.98 11.05
CA LEU A 418 -0.10 25.54 9.66
C LEU A 418 -1.58 25.46 9.26
N ALA A 419 -1.94 26.00 8.10
CA ALA A 419 -3.29 25.91 7.56
C ALA A 419 -3.26 25.43 6.11
N GLY A 420 -4.01 24.38 5.80
CA GLY A 420 -4.04 23.70 4.50
C GLY A 420 -5.37 23.93 3.78
N LYS A 421 -5.29 24.11 2.46
CA LYS A 421 -6.43 24.14 1.53
C LYS A 421 -6.33 23.00 0.53
N ASP A 422 -7.42 22.70 -0.17
CA ASP A 422 -7.46 21.60 -1.12
C ASP A 422 -6.44 21.81 -2.26
N PRO A 423 -5.42 20.94 -2.40
CA PRO A 423 -4.47 21.02 -3.50
C PRO A 423 -5.03 20.48 -4.82
N GLY A 424 -6.29 20.02 -4.86
CA GLY A 424 -6.82 19.27 -5.99
C GLY A 424 -6.13 17.92 -6.09
N ARG A 425 -5.98 17.33 -7.29
CA ARG A 425 -5.38 16.00 -7.50
C ARG A 425 -4.10 16.02 -8.35
N PRO A 426 -3.02 16.72 -7.94
CA PRO A 426 -1.83 16.90 -8.76
C PRO A 426 -1.07 15.60 -9.03
N ARG A 427 -1.16 14.62 -8.11
CA ARG A 427 -0.49 13.31 -8.23
C ARG A 427 -1.37 12.21 -8.80
N ARG A 428 -2.62 12.52 -9.18
CA ARG A 428 -3.65 11.63 -9.76
C ARG A 428 -4.06 10.44 -8.88
N VAL A 429 -3.13 9.55 -8.53
CA VAL A 429 -3.37 8.27 -7.84
C VAL A 429 -3.12 8.32 -6.34
N ILE A 430 -2.19 9.18 -5.90
CA ILE A 430 -1.94 9.46 -4.47
C ILE A 430 -2.63 10.77 -4.12
N ASP A 431 -3.40 10.78 -3.04
CA ASP A 431 -4.11 11.99 -2.60
C ASP A 431 -3.12 13.02 -2.07
N GLY A 432 -3.35 14.27 -2.46
CA GLY A 432 -2.71 15.42 -1.86
C GLY A 432 -1.34 15.77 -2.42
N ILE A 433 -0.58 16.51 -1.63
CA ILE A 433 0.82 16.87 -1.85
C ILE A 433 1.62 16.71 -0.56
N VAL A 434 2.94 16.64 -0.70
CA VAL A 434 3.90 16.72 0.41
C VAL A 434 4.82 17.91 0.19
N THR A 435 5.13 18.64 1.24
CA THR A 435 6.07 19.76 1.25
C THR A 435 6.75 19.84 2.61
N ASP A 436 7.72 20.72 2.75
CA ASP A 436 8.38 20.97 4.01
C ASP A 436 8.69 22.46 4.20
N ILE A 437 8.86 22.86 5.45
CA ILE A 437 9.19 24.23 5.85
C ILE A 437 10.46 24.19 6.68
N GLY A 438 11.57 24.70 6.15
CA GLY A 438 12.77 24.95 6.94
C GLY A 438 12.55 26.07 7.95
N TYR A 439 13.14 25.97 9.14
CA TYR A 439 13.15 27.06 10.12
C TYR A 439 14.56 27.34 10.62
N ARG A 440 14.85 28.62 10.86
CA ARG A 440 16.18 29.11 11.27
C ARG A 440 16.10 30.38 12.09
N LEU A 441 17.23 30.78 12.67
CA LEU A 441 17.37 32.10 13.27
C LEU A 441 17.26 33.16 12.17
N ALA A 442 16.42 34.17 12.35
CA ALA A 442 16.15 35.17 11.31
C ALA A 442 17.42 35.95 10.90
N ASP A 443 18.30 36.22 11.87
CA ASP A 443 19.55 36.95 11.70
C ASP A 443 20.77 36.00 11.59
N GLY A 444 20.54 34.69 11.50
CA GLY A 444 21.59 33.66 11.50
C GLY A 444 21.99 33.17 10.11
N ALA A 445 22.63 32.00 10.09
CA ALA A 445 22.98 31.30 8.86
C ALA A 445 21.76 31.03 7.97
N LYS A 446 22.00 30.85 6.67
CA LYS A 446 20.95 30.52 5.70
C LYS A 446 20.43 29.09 5.86
N GLU A 447 21.26 28.17 6.34
CA GLU A 447 20.88 26.77 6.51
C GLU A 447 19.82 26.62 7.61
N PRO A 448 18.79 25.78 7.40
CA PRO A 448 17.75 25.54 8.39
C PRO A 448 18.31 24.74 9.59
N GLU A 449 17.88 25.12 10.80
CA GLU A 449 18.16 24.36 12.04
C GLU A 449 17.27 23.10 12.15
N GLY A 450 16.14 23.07 11.42
CA GLY A 450 15.29 21.91 11.26
C GLY A 450 14.15 22.18 10.27
N ARG A 451 13.28 21.18 10.09
CA ARG A 451 12.21 21.22 9.07
C ARG A 451 10.87 20.75 9.66
N LEU A 452 9.78 21.30 9.16
CA LEU A 452 8.41 20.81 9.38
C LEU A 452 7.95 20.13 8.09
N SER A 453 7.74 18.81 8.11
CA SER A 453 7.18 18.05 6.99
C SER A 453 5.66 18.07 7.03
N VAL A 454 5.02 18.44 5.92
CA VAL A 454 3.58 18.63 5.84
C VAL A 454 3.01 17.85 4.67
N ARG A 455 2.05 16.97 4.94
CA ARG A 455 1.18 16.34 3.94
C ARG A 455 -0.18 17.04 3.95
N ILE A 456 -0.64 17.50 2.80
CA ILE A 456 -1.97 18.09 2.63
C ILE A 456 -2.75 17.17 1.71
N PHE A 457 -3.76 16.49 2.24
CA PHE A 457 -4.62 15.60 1.46
C PHE A 457 -5.51 16.38 0.49
N SER A 458 -5.80 15.78 -0.66
CA SER A 458 -6.86 16.26 -1.55
C SER A 458 -8.21 16.15 -0.85
N HIS A 459 -9.10 17.11 -1.09
CA HIS A 459 -10.50 16.95 -0.70
C HIS A 459 -11.11 15.75 -1.45
N HIS A 460 -11.91 14.97 -0.73
CA HIS A 460 -12.62 13.82 -1.27
C HIS A 460 -14.05 13.86 -0.74
N PRO A 461 -15.03 14.30 -1.56
CA PRO A 461 -16.41 14.40 -1.11
C PRO A 461 -16.95 13.00 -0.81
N VAL A 462 -17.55 12.82 0.36
CA VAL A 462 -18.18 11.56 0.74
C VAL A 462 -19.50 11.40 -0.02
N PRO A 463 -19.66 10.39 -0.89
CA PRO A 463 -20.88 10.21 -1.66
C PRO A 463 -22.12 10.04 -0.75
N GLU A 464 -23.28 10.51 -1.20
CA GLU A 464 -24.53 10.33 -0.46
C GLU A 464 -24.87 8.84 -0.31
N ARG A 465 -24.69 8.06 -1.37
CA ARG A 465 -24.93 6.61 -1.44
C ARG A 465 -23.70 5.93 -2.04
N PRO A 466 -22.68 5.61 -1.22
CA PRO A 466 -21.48 4.96 -1.71
C PRO A 466 -21.77 3.51 -2.15
N THR A 467 -21.04 3.02 -3.15
CA THR A 467 -21.16 1.65 -3.66
C THR A 467 -19.80 0.93 -3.64
N TRP A 468 -19.82 -0.40 -3.65
CA TRP A 468 -18.61 -1.22 -3.78
C TRP A 468 -17.84 -0.87 -5.03
N VAL A 469 -18.47 -0.95 -6.21
CA VAL A 469 -17.79 -0.86 -7.51
C VAL A 469 -17.17 0.52 -7.76
N ARG A 470 -17.88 1.62 -7.43
CA ARG A 470 -17.41 2.98 -7.73
C ARG A 470 -16.47 3.54 -6.66
N ASP A 471 -16.86 3.39 -5.40
CA ASP A 471 -16.31 4.24 -4.33
C ASP A 471 -15.35 3.48 -3.40
N VAL A 472 -15.64 2.21 -3.13
CA VAL A 472 -14.94 1.44 -2.08
C VAL A 472 -13.88 0.50 -2.66
N GLN A 473 -14.23 -0.33 -3.65
CA GLN A 473 -13.33 -1.30 -4.25
C GLN A 473 -12.05 -0.65 -4.81
N PRO A 474 -12.08 0.48 -5.53
CA PRO A 474 -10.84 1.06 -6.06
C PRO A 474 -9.86 1.46 -4.96
N VAL A 475 -10.38 1.94 -3.81
CA VAL A 475 -9.56 2.27 -2.65
C VAL A 475 -9.02 1.00 -1.99
N LEU A 476 -9.88 0.03 -1.68
CA LEU A 476 -9.46 -1.19 -0.98
C LEU A 476 -8.57 -2.10 -1.84
N GLN A 477 -8.75 -2.11 -3.16
CA GLN A 477 -7.88 -2.82 -4.10
C GLN A 477 -6.46 -2.23 -4.08
N GLN A 478 -6.32 -0.90 -3.99
CA GLN A 478 -5.01 -0.26 -3.83
C GLN A 478 -4.33 -0.76 -2.53
N TYR A 479 -5.08 -0.88 -1.42
CA TYR A 479 -4.53 -1.46 -0.18
C TYR A 479 -4.21 -2.96 -0.30
N ALA A 480 -5.05 -3.74 -1.01
CA ALA A 480 -4.78 -5.15 -1.28
C ALA A 480 -3.50 -5.34 -2.13
N ASN A 481 -3.18 -4.37 -2.99
CA ASN A 481 -1.97 -4.31 -3.79
C ASN A 481 -0.74 -3.96 -2.94
N LEU A 482 -0.85 -2.91 -2.12
CA LEU A 482 0.27 -2.36 -1.36
C LEU A 482 0.62 -3.13 -0.07
N TYR A 483 -0.32 -3.91 0.48
CA TYR A 483 -0.16 -4.64 1.74
C TYR A 483 -0.51 -6.13 1.57
N PRO A 484 0.24 -6.89 0.74
CA PRO A 484 -0.08 -8.28 0.42
C PRO A 484 -0.15 -9.21 1.64
N ALA A 485 0.51 -8.87 2.75
CA ALA A 485 0.42 -9.62 4.00
C ALA A 485 -1.01 -9.72 4.55
N MET A 486 -1.88 -8.75 4.24
CA MET A 486 -3.28 -8.78 4.67
C MET A 486 -4.06 -9.95 4.06
N ARG A 487 -3.69 -10.42 2.86
CA ARG A 487 -4.37 -11.55 2.20
C ARG A 487 -4.31 -12.85 3.01
N ASP A 488 -3.31 -13.00 3.88
CA ASP A 488 -3.21 -14.14 4.78
C ASP A 488 -4.25 -14.09 5.92
N VAL A 489 -4.86 -12.92 6.15
CA VAL A 489 -5.92 -12.69 7.15
C VAL A 489 -7.29 -12.59 6.47
N PHE A 490 -7.46 -11.66 5.51
CA PHE A 490 -8.60 -11.58 4.60
C PHE A 490 -8.28 -10.63 3.43
N ASP A 491 -8.98 -10.79 2.30
CA ASP A 491 -8.69 -10.03 1.09
C ASP A 491 -9.50 -8.73 0.99
N LEU A 492 -8.81 -7.60 1.10
CA LEU A 492 -9.41 -6.25 0.97
C LEU A 492 -10.03 -5.99 -0.41
N GLY A 493 -9.60 -6.72 -1.46
CA GLY A 493 -10.17 -6.61 -2.81
C GLY A 493 -11.42 -7.48 -3.03
N ASN A 494 -11.89 -8.24 -2.02
CA ASN A 494 -13.06 -9.12 -2.14
C ASN A 494 -14.24 -8.58 -1.32
N TYR A 495 -15.38 -8.37 -2.00
CA TYR A 495 -16.60 -7.84 -1.38
C TYR A 495 -17.10 -8.70 -0.21
N GLY A 496 -17.23 -10.02 -0.38
CA GLY A 496 -17.74 -10.92 0.65
C GLY A 496 -16.86 -10.97 1.90
N GLN A 497 -15.54 -10.97 1.71
CA GLN A 497 -14.55 -10.89 2.80
C GLN A 497 -14.63 -9.55 3.53
N VAL A 498 -14.75 -8.44 2.80
CA VAL A 498 -14.86 -7.10 3.41
C VAL A 498 -16.16 -6.97 4.23
N VAL A 499 -17.31 -7.37 3.68
CA VAL A 499 -18.61 -7.27 4.37
C VAL A 499 -18.66 -8.18 5.58
N SER A 500 -18.16 -9.42 5.49
CA SER A 500 -18.09 -10.33 6.65
C SER A 500 -17.18 -9.82 7.78
N HIS A 501 -16.26 -8.90 7.49
CA HIS A 501 -15.37 -8.27 8.47
C HIS A 501 -15.73 -6.80 8.78
N ALA A 502 -16.91 -6.32 8.35
CA ALA A 502 -17.31 -4.91 8.42
C ALA A 502 -17.14 -4.29 9.83
N ALA A 503 -17.57 -5.00 10.88
CA ALA A 503 -17.47 -4.52 12.26
C ALA A 503 -16.02 -4.28 12.70
N TYR A 504 -15.11 -5.21 12.38
CA TYR A 504 -13.68 -5.08 12.70
C TYR A 504 -13.04 -3.97 11.88
N MET A 505 -13.34 -3.89 10.58
CA MET A 505 -12.83 -2.83 9.71
C MET A 505 -13.26 -1.45 10.18
N ARG A 506 -14.53 -1.25 10.52
CA ARG A 506 -15.03 0.03 11.07
C ARG A 506 -14.33 0.40 12.37
N LYS A 507 -14.15 -0.56 13.28
CA LYS A 507 -13.44 -0.33 14.54
C LYS A 507 -12.00 0.13 14.30
N SER A 508 -11.30 -0.47 13.34
CA SER A 508 -9.93 -0.10 13.01
C SER A 508 -9.85 1.25 12.27
N LEU A 509 -10.75 1.53 11.32
CA LEU A 509 -10.79 2.80 10.58
C LEU A 509 -11.13 3.99 11.50
N LEU A 510 -11.99 3.78 12.50
CA LEU A 510 -12.44 4.80 13.45
C LEU A 510 -11.57 4.90 14.72
N ALA A 511 -10.58 4.01 14.89
CA ALA A 511 -9.66 4.12 16.02
C ALA A 511 -8.88 5.45 15.95
N PRO A 512 -8.49 6.05 17.09
CA PRO A 512 -7.59 7.20 17.09
C PRO A 512 -6.34 6.90 16.26
N ARG A 513 -5.84 7.90 15.52
CA ARG A 513 -4.74 7.72 14.58
C ARG A 513 -3.47 7.17 15.24
N GLU A 514 -3.27 7.51 16.51
CA GLU A 514 -2.13 7.11 17.31
C GLU A 514 -2.24 5.67 17.84
N SER A 515 -3.41 5.03 17.67
CA SER A 515 -3.69 3.67 18.10
C SER A 515 -2.97 2.64 17.24
N PRO A 516 -2.41 1.55 17.83
CA PRO A 516 -1.88 0.43 17.05
C PRO A 516 -2.97 -0.34 16.29
N HIS A 517 -4.25 -0.09 16.59
CA HIS A 517 -5.39 -0.67 15.89
C HIS A 517 -5.87 0.16 14.70
N HIS A 518 -5.36 1.39 14.53
CA HIS A 518 -5.76 2.23 13.41
C HIS A 518 -5.23 1.64 12.10
N MET A 519 -6.14 1.38 11.15
CA MET A 519 -5.79 0.81 9.85
C MET A 519 -6.44 1.61 8.71
N PRO A 520 -5.69 1.86 7.63
CA PRO A 520 -4.24 1.71 7.52
C PRO A 520 -3.54 2.71 8.45
N VAL A 521 -2.40 2.33 9.03
CA VAL A 521 -1.59 3.27 9.81
C VAL A 521 -1.23 4.43 8.87
N THR A 522 -1.55 5.64 9.31
CA THR A 522 -1.91 6.79 8.44
C THR A 522 -0.79 7.33 7.58
N ARG A 523 -0.51 6.64 6.49
CA ARG A 523 0.19 7.23 5.35
C ARG A 523 -0.83 7.77 4.37
N ASP A 524 -1.58 6.88 3.70
CA ASP A 524 -2.20 7.23 2.41
C ASP A 524 -3.72 7.43 2.41
N LEU A 525 -4.44 7.04 3.48
CA LEU A 525 -5.91 7.13 3.51
C LEU A 525 -6.35 8.52 3.97
N SER A 526 -6.89 9.32 3.04
CA SER A 526 -7.50 10.61 3.37
C SER A 526 -8.78 10.42 4.21
N PRO A 527 -9.10 11.37 5.12
CA PRO A 527 -10.35 11.35 5.89
C PRO A 527 -11.60 11.12 5.04
N GLY A 528 -11.75 11.82 3.91
CA GLY A 528 -12.89 11.62 3.02
C GLY A 528 -13.01 10.19 2.45
N LYS A 529 -11.90 9.56 2.03
CA LYS A 529 -11.93 8.15 1.58
C LYS A 529 -12.25 7.19 2.73
N ARG A 530 -11.69 7.41 3.92
CA ARG A 530 -12.03 6.66 5.14
C ARG A 530 -13.52 6.75 5.41
N ASP A 531 -14.08 7.95 5.37
CA ASP A 531 -15.47 8.22 5.70
C ASP A 531 -16.43 7.62 4.67
N THR A 532 -16.05 7.62 3.38
CA THR A 532 -16.75 6.86 2.33
C THR A 532 -16.84 5.37 2.66
N ILE A 533 -15.72 4.73 3.04
CA ILE A 533 -15.70 3.30 3.41
C ILE A 533 -16.52 3.05 4.68
N VAL A 534 -16.35 3.88 5.71
CA VAL A 534 -17.09 3.75 6.98
C VAL A 534 -18.59 3.91 6.76
N LYS A 535 -19.00 4.88 5.94
CA LYS A 535 -20.40 5.11 5.59
C LYS A 535 -21.00 3.91 4.85
N TRP A 536 -20.27 3.35 3.90
CA TRP A 536 -20.70 2.15 3.17
C TRP A 536 -20.81 0.92 4.09
N LEU A 537 -19.83 0.69 4.96
CA LEU A 537 -19.84 -0.42 5.94
C LEU A 537 -20.90 -0.26 7.06
N ALA A 538 -21.54 0.91 7.16
CA ALA A 538 -22.58 1.15 8.17
C ALA A 538 -23.94 0.55 7.79
N ASP A 539 -24.13 0.23 6.51
CA ASP A 539 -25.32 -0.46 6.00
C ASP A 539 -25.25 -1.97 6.34
N GLU A 540 -26.38 -2.59 6.67
CA GLU A 540 -26.47 -4.04 6.92
C GLU A 540 -26.32 -4.85 5.62
N ALA A 541 -26.72 -4.26 4.48
CA ALA A 541 -26.56 -4.84 3.15
C ALA A 541 -25.91 -3.80 2.22
N PRO A 542 -24.60 -3.51 2.39
CA PRO A 542 -23.92 -2.47 1.64
C PRO A 542 -24.08 -2.63 0.12
N LEU A 543 -24.39 -1.53 -0.56
CA LEU A 543 -24.64 -1.55 -2.00
C LEU A 543 -23.40 -2.01 -2.77
N ILE A 544 -23.55 -3.08 -3.55
CA ILE A 544 -22.51 -3.52 -4.48
C ILE A 544 -22.44 -2.54 -5.66
N LEU A 545 -23.60 -2.26 -6.24
CA LEU A 545 -23.76 -1.49 -7.45
C LEU A 545 -25.06 -0.68 -7.36
N ASP A 546 -24.98 0.60 -7.68
CA ASP A 546 -26.13 1.45 -7.94
C ASP A 546 -25.76 2.37 -9.10
N ILE A 547 -26.51 2.29 -10.20
CA ILE A 547 -26.16 2.94 -11.47
C ILE A 547 -27.11 4.12 -11.72
N ASP A 548 -27.07 5.16 -10.88
CA ASP A 548 -28.04 6.26 -10.95
C ASP A 548 -27.57 7.46 -11.78
N SER A 549 -26.32 7.44 -12.23
CA SER A 549 -25.72 8.44 -13.11
C SER A 549 -25.05 7.84 -14.36
N ILE A 550 -24.70 8.69 -15.32
CA ILE A 550 -23.95 8.27 -16.52
C ILE A 550 -22.53 7.79 -16.18
N ASP A 551 -21.91 8.36 -15.13
CA ASP A 551 -20.56 7.97 -14.72
C ASP A 551 -20.58 6.59 -14.05
N ASP A 552 -21.62 6.26 -13.28
CA ASP A 552 -21.80 4.90 -12.76
C ASP A 552 -21.98 3.89 -13.88
N LEU A 553 -22.73 4.25 -14.93
CA LEU A 553 -22.95 3.38 -16.07
C LEU A 553 -21.63 3.11 -16.81
N ARG A 554 -20.81 4.14 -16.99
CA ARG A 554 -19.47 4.01 -17.59
C ARG A 554 -18.55 3.14 -16.75
N SER A 555 -18.55 3.33 -15.42
CA SER A 555 -17.79 2.47 -14.50
C SER A 555 -18.25 1.01 -14.53
N ALA A 556 -19.56 0.76 -14.56
CA ALA A 556 -20.12 -0.58 -14.67
C ALA A 556 -19.75 -1.24 -16.01
N LEU A 557 -19.86 -0.52 -17.13
CA LEU A 557 -19.47 -1.02 -18.46
C LEU A 557 -17.96 -1.29 -18.55
N GLN A 558 -17.12 -0.46 -17.94
CA GLN A 558 -15.68 -0.76 -17.87
C GLN A 558 -15.40 -2.03 -17.06
N GLN A 559 -16.13 -2.31 -15.97
CA GLN A 559 -16.01 -3.58 -15.25
C GLN A 559 -16.54 -4.76 -16.07
N ALA A 560 -17.65 -4.60 -16.80
CA ALA A 560 -18.18 -5.64 -17.69
C ALA A 560 -17.17 -6.02 -18.77
N LEU A 561 -16.49 -5.05 -19.37
CA LEU A 561 -15.39 -5.29 -20.31
C LEU A 561 -14.30 -6.18 -19.70
N LEU A 562 -13.91 -5.90 -18.45
CA LEU A 562 -12.90 -6.70 -17.76
C LEU A 562 -13.40 -8.12 -17.46
N VAL A 563 -14.70 -8.29 -17.18
CA VAL A 563 -15.31 -9.63 -16.97
C VAL A 563 -15.17 -10.45 -18.24
N GLU A 564 -15.60 -9.93 -19.39
CA GLU A 564 -15.44 -10.62 -20.69
C GLU A 564 -13.97 -10.89 -21.03
N HIS A 565 -13.08 -9.97 -20.67
CA HIS A 565 -11.65 -10.17 -20.88
C HIS A 565 -11.09 -11.30 -20.01
N ALA A 566 -11.62 -11.52 -18.80
CA ALA A 566 -11.15 -12.54 -17.86
C ALA A 566 -11.60 -13.97 -18.19
N THR A 567 -12.59 -14.15 -19.07
CA THR A 567 -13.06 -15.49 -19.52
C THR A 567 -12.25 -16.00 -20.73
N ILE A 568 -11.74 -15.10 -21.57
CA ILE A 568 -11.04 -15.43 -22.83
C ILE A 568 -9.75 -16.26 -22.60
N PRO A 569 -8.78 -15.85 -21.76
CA PRO A 569 -7.51 -16.57 -21.61
C PRO A 569 -7.63 -18.02 -21.08
N PRO A 570 -8.49 -18.34 -20.08
CA PRO A 570 -8.71 -19.73 -19.65
C PRO A 570 -9.19 -20.64 -20.77
N TYR A 571 -10.16 -20.16 -21.57
CA TYR A 571 -10.71 -20.93 -22.69
C TYR A 571 -9.68 -21.10 -23.80
N LEU A 572 -8.90 -20.05 -24.10
CA LEU A 572 -7.79 -20.10 -25.05
C LEU A 572 -6.68 -21.04 -24.60
N ALA A 573 -6.27 -21.03 -23.33
CA ALA A 573 -5.21 -21.90 -22.81
C ALA A 573 -5.57 -23.38 -23.02
N ALA A 574 -6.80 -23.77 -22.64
CA ALA A 574 -7.28 -25.13 -22.85
C ALA A 574 -7.37 -25.47 -24.34
N LEU A 575 -7.94 -24.60 -25.18
CA LEU A 575 -8.04 -24.79 -26.62
C LEU A 575 -6.66 -24.99 -27.28
N MET A 576 -5.69 -24.16 -26.91
CA MET A 576 -4.36 -24.20 -27.51
C MET A 576 -3.55 -25.41 -27.05
N SER A 577 -3.85 -26.00 -25.89
CA SER A 577 -3.22 -27.22 -25.40
C SER A 577 -3.58 -28.47 -26.20
N VAL A 578 -4.61 -28.43 -27.07
CA VAL A 578 -5.02 -29.56 -27.90
C VAL A 578 -4.03 -29.80 -29.04
N LYS A 579 -3.57 -31.04 -29.19
CA LYS A 579 -2.67 -31.46 -30.29
C LYS A 579 -3.40 -31.43 -31.64
N SER A 580 -2.65 -31.15 -32.70
CA SER A 580 -3.20 -31.15 -34.06
C SER A 580 -3.87 -32.48 -34.42
N GLY A 581 -5.11 -32.43 -34.89
CA GLY A 581 -5.89 -33.62 -35.28
C GLY A 581 -6.57 -34.38 -34.14
N HIS A 582 -6.43 -33.95 -32.89
CA HIS A 582 -7.08 -34.55 -31.72
C HIS A 582 -8.20 -33.67 -31.17
N ASN A 583 -9.14 -34.27 -30.44
CA ASN A 583 -10.23 -33.57 -29.74
C ASN A 583 -10.93 -32.50 -30.62
N THR A 584 -11.08 -32.77 -31.91
CA THR A 584 -11.48 -31.79 -32.93
C THR A 584 -12.82 -31.14 -32.63
N GLU A 585 -13.81 -31.95 -32.24
CA GLU A 585 -15.16 -31.50 -31.89
C GLU A 585 -15.14 -30.62 -30.63
N ILE A 586 -14.33 -30.97 -29.63
CA ILE A 586 -14.16 -30.19 -28.41
C ILE A 586 -13.49 -28.85 -28.73
N ALA A 587 -12.43 -28.88 -29.54
CA ALA A 587 -11.69 -27.69 -29.96
C ALA A 587 -12.58 -26.73 -30.77
N GLU A 588 -13.49 -27.24 -31.60
CA GLU A 588 -14.49 -26.44 -32.32
C GLU A 588 -15.50 -25.80 -31.37
N ILE A 589 -16.02 -26.54 -30.39
CA ILE A 589 -16.94 -26.00 -29.38
C ILE A 589 -16.29 -24.84 -28.63
N ILE A 590 -15.11 -25.07 -28.05
CA ILE A 590 -14.40 -24.05 -27.24
C ILE A 590 -14.01 -22.85 -28.12
N ARG A 591 -13.56 -23.07 -29.34
CA ARG A 591 -13.22 -21.97 -30.27
C ARG A 591 -14.42 -21.08 -30.56
N GLY A 592 -15.60 -21.67 -30.78
CA GLY A 592 -16.82 -20.89 -31.00
C GLY A 592 -17.16 -20.02 -29.79
N VAL A 593 -17.11 -20.58 -28.58
CA VAL A 593 -17.35 -19.82 -27.34
C VAL A 593 -16.32 -18.70 -27.16
N VAL A 594 -15.03 -18.97 -27.34
CA VAL A 594 -13.99 -17.92 -27.25
C VAL A 594 -14.25 -16.74 -28.20
N MET A 595 -14.72 -17.03 -29.42
CA MET A 595 -15.04 -15.99 -30.39
C MET A 595 -16.28 -15.18 -29.97
N GLU A 596 -17.24 -15.80 -29.29
CA GLU A 596 -18.42 -15.15 -28.69
C GLU A 596 -17.99 -14.24 -27.53
N GLU A 597 -17.12 -14.69 -26.62
CA GLU A 597 -16.55 -13.86 -25.53
C GLU A 597 -15.77 -12.64 -26.07
N MET A 598 -14.99 -12.82 -27.15
CA MET A 598 -14.31 -11.70 -27.83
C MET A 598 -15.33 -10.71 -28.41
N GLN A 599 -16.46 -11.20 -28.93
CA GLN A 599 -17.55 -10.38 -29.41
C GLN A 599 -18.27 -9.67 -28.26
N HIS A 600 -18.46 -10.30 -27.10
CA HIS A 600 -19.04 -9.68 -25.90
C HIS A 600 -18.18 -8.52 -25.41
N MET A 601 -16.88 -8.74 -25.28
CA MET A 601 -15.92 -7.67 -24.94
C MET A 601 -16.01 -6.50 -25.93
N ALA A 602 -16.05 -6.78 -27.23
CA ALA A 602 -16.24 -5.76 -28.28
C ALA A 602 -17.59 -5.03 -28.17
N GLN A 603 -18.65 -5.77 -27.84
CA GLN A 603 -20.00 -5.24 -27.69
C GLN A 603 -20.10 -4.27 -26.52
N VAL A 604 -19.48 -4.61 -25.38
CA VAL A 604 -19.38 -3.71 -24.22
C VAL A 604 -18.64 -2.43 -24.59
N CYS A 605 -17.56 -2.52 -25.36
CA CYS A 605 -16.83 -1.35 -25.85
C CYS A 605 -17.73 -0.43 -26.69
N ASN A 606 -18.53 -1.00 -27.60
CA ASN A 606 -19.50 -0.24 -28.40
C ASN A 606 -20.55 0.46 -27.50
N ILE A 607 -21.09 -0.23 -26.49
CA ILE A 607 -22.03 0.37 -25.54
C ILE A 607 -21.37 1.51 -24.74
N LEU A 608 -20.15 1.30 -24.24
CA LEU A 608 -19.39 2.30 -23.48
C LEU A 608 -19.09 3.55 -24.32
N ASN A 609 -18.65 3.36 -25.56
CA ASN A 609 -18.48 4.46 -26.51
C ASN A 609 -19.79 5.21 -26.76
N ALA A 610 -20.90 4.50 -26.95
CA ALA A 610 -22.20 5.11 -27.27
C ALA A 610 -22.71 6.03 -26.17
N VAL A 611 -22.42 5.71 -24.89
CA VAL A 611 -22.73 6.58 -23.74
C VAL A 611 -21.63 7.62 -23.44
N GLY A 612 -20.72 7.83 -24.39
CA GLY A 612 -19.66 8.84 -24.32
C GLY A 612 -18.50 8.50 -23.38
N GLY A 613 -18.33 7.23 -23.01
CA GLY A 613 -17.14 6.74 -22.32
C GLY A 613 -16.01 6.40 -23.28
N GLU A 614 -14.87 5.98 -22.72
CA GLU A 614 -13.68 5.53 -23.46
C GLU A 614 -13.19 4.22 -22.85
N PRO A 615 -13.29 3.08 -23.56
CA PRO A 615 -12.77 1.80 -23.09
C PRO A 615 -11.28 1.86 -22.76
N VAL A 616 -10.89 1.32 -21.60
CA VAL A 616 -9.50 1.16 -21.20
C VAL A 616 -9.13 -0.32 -21.27
N ILE A 617 -8.24 -0.67 -22.20
CA ILE A 617 -7.83 -2.05 -22.51
C ILE A 617 -6.31 -2.17 -22.44
N GLY A 618 -5.80 -3.28 -21.87
CA GLY A 618 -4.37 -3.62 -21.92
C GLY A 618 -3.46 -2.85 -20.98
N ARG A 619 -4.02 -2.08 -20.04
CA ARG A 619 -3.23 -1.50 -18.93
C ARG A 619 -2.76 -2.64 -18.00
N PRO A 620 -1.49 -2.67 -17.56
CA PRO A 620 -0.93 -3.83 -16.86
C PRO A 620 -1.76 -4.36 -15.69
N GLY A 621 -2.27 -3.48 -14.83
CA GLY A 621 -3.09 -3.85 -13.67
C GLY A 621 -4.56 -4.16 -13.98
N LEU A 622 -4.98 -3.95 -15.23
CA LEU A 622 -6.28 -4.37 -15.75
C LEU A 622 -6.20 -5.69 -16.54
N VAL A 623 -5.00 -6.19 -16.85
CA VAL A 623 -4.85 -7.51 -17.46
C VAL A 623 -5.21 -8.57 -16.41
N PRO A 624 -6.14 -9.50 -16.71
CA PRO A 624 -6.53 -10.56 -15.78
C PRO A 624 -5.33 -11.39 -15.30
N THR A 625 -5.39 -11.85 -14.05
CA THR A 625 -4.32 -12.60 -13.42
C THR A 625 -4.83 -13.96 -12.98
N TYR A 626 -4.00 -15.00 -13.13
CA TYR A 626 -4.39 -16.38 -12.89
C TYR A 626 -3.33 -17.11 -12.04
N PRO A 627 -3.72 -17.98 -11.09
CA PRO A 627 -5.10 -18.17 -10.65
C PRO A 627 -5.63 -16.90 -9.96
N GLY A 628 -6.86 -16.52 -10.24
CA GLY A 628 -7.42 -15.24 -9.78
C GLY A 628 -8.94 -15.20 -9.86
N ARG A 629 -9.53 -14.09 -9.41
CA ARG A 629 -10.98 -13.89 -9.43
C ARG A 629 -11.44 -13.27 -10.75
N LEU A 630 -12.72 -13.44 -11.07
CA LEU A 630 -13.36 -12.57 -12.05
C LEU A 630 -13.36 -11.11 -11.52
N PRO A 631 -13.11 -10.12 -12.39
CA PRO A 631 -13.20 -8.72 -12.02
C PRO A 631 -14.67 -8.29 -11.82
N GLY A 632 -14.86 -7.06 -11.36
CA GLY A 632 -16.19 -6.54 -11.07
C GLY A 632 -16.90 -7.26 -9.91
N PRO A 633 -18.24 -7.12 -9.82
CA PRO A 633 -19.06 -7.69 -8.75
C PRO A 633 -19.51 -9.13 -8.98
N VAL A 634 -18.99 -9.82 -10.00
CA VAL A 634 -19.53 -11.10 -10.48
C VAL A 634 -18.77 -12.27 -9.85
N LEU A 635 -19.52 -13.26 -9.33
CA LEU A 635 -18.99 -14.52 -8.78
C LEU A 635 -17.69 -14.34 -7.95
N PRO A 636 -17.70 -13.50 -6.90
CA PRO A 636 -16.47 -13.04 -6.23
C PRO A 636 -15.65 -14.14 -5.57
N ASP A 637 -16.22 -15.33 -5.36
CA ASP A 637 -15.55 -16.48 -4.75
C ASP A 637 -15.02 -17.50 -5.77
N LEU A 638 -15.33 -17.34 -7.06
CA LEU A 638 -14.84 -18.22 -8.12
C LEU A 638 -13.36 -17.93 -8.40
N THR A 639 -12.52 -18.96 -8.29
CA THR A 639 -11.12 -18.90 -8.73
C THR A 639 -10.98 -19.44 -10.15
N VAL A 640 -10.62 -18.56 -11.07
CA VAL A 640 -10.35 -18.86 -12.47
C VAL A 640 -8.86 -19.21 -12.62
N ARG A 641 -8.58 -20.25 -13.41
CA ARG A 641 -7.23 -20.83 -13.57
C ARG A 641 -6.88 -21.01 -15.04
N LEU A 642 -5.58 -21.02 -15.36
CA LEU A 642 -5.08 -21.37 -16.69
C LEU A 642 -4.61 -22.82 -16.69
N ARG A 643 -5.32 -23.71 -17.38
CA ARG A 643 -4.97 -25.13 -17.44
C ARG A 643 -5.10 -25.69 -18.85
N LYS A 644 -4.47 -26.84 -19.08
CA LYS A 644 -4.71 -27.66 -20.27
C LYS A 644 -6.16 -28.14 -20.31
N LEU A 645 -6.61 -28.57 -21.48
CA LEU A 645 -7.92 -29.19 -21.64
C LEU A 645 -8.03 -30.45 -20.76
N SER A 646 -9.01 -30.45 -19.86
CA SER A 646 -9.50 -31.64 -19.15
C SER A 646 -11.00 -31.50 -18.91
N LEU A 647 -11.71 -32.62 -18.77
CA LEU A 647 -13.14 -32.58 -18.44
C LEU A 647 -13.38 -31.88 -17.10
N GLU A 648 -12.50 -32.10 -16.12
CA GLU A 648 -12.54 -31.44 -14.82
C GLU A 648 -12.42 -29.91 -14.94
N HIS A 649 -11.52 -29.41 -15.79
CA HIS A 649 -11.35 -27.97 -15.94
C HIS A 649 -12.56 -27.33 -16.64
N VAL A 650 -13.13 -28.00 -17.64
CA VAL A 650 -14.37 -27.57 -18.29
C VAL A 650 -15.52 -27.54 -17.30
N GLU A 651 -15.67 -28.57 -16.47
CA GLU A 651 -16.75 -28.66 -15.48
C GLU A 651 -16.60 -27.64 -14.33
N ASN A 652 -15.41 -27.53 -13.75
CA ASN A 652 -15.18 -26.76 -12.53
C ASN A 652 -14.90 -25.28 -12.76
N VAL A 653 -14.46 -24.89 -13.96
CA VAL A 653 -14.18 -23.50 -14.30
C VAL A 653 -15.12 -22.99 -15.38
N PHE A 654 -15.17 -23.62 -16.56
CA PHE A 654 -15.89 -23.04 -17.70
C PHE A 654 -17.40 -23.06 -17.44
N MET A 655 -17.93 -24.22 -17.08
CA MET A 655 -19.35 -24.33 -16.70
C MET A 655 -19.69 -23.57 -15.41
N ALA A 656 -18.72 -23.25 -14.55
CA ALA A 656 -18.96 -22.46 -13.35
C ALA A 656 -19.09 -20.97 -13.66
N ILE A 657 -18.30 -20.45 -14.62
CA ILE A 657 -18.42 -19.09 -15.15
C ILE A 657 -19.79 -18.92 -15.81
N GLU A 658 -20.15 -19.84 -16.72
CA GLU A 658 -21.35 -19.72 -17.55
C GLU A 658 -22.63 -20.24 -16.89
N ARG A 659 -22.57 -20.62 -15.60
CA ARG A 659 -23.67 -21.35 -14.97
C ARG A 659 -24.98 -20.55 -15.08
N PRO A 660 -26.03 -21.09 -15.73
CA PRO A 660 -27.26 -20.37 -15.92
C PRO A 660 -27.92 -20.09 -14.58
N GLU A 661 -28.44 -18.88 -14.45
CA GLU A 661 -29.41 -18.57 -13.43
C GLU A 661 -30.75 -18.19 -14.05
N TYR A 662 -31.82 -18.72 -13.46
CA TYR A 662 -33.15 -18.49 -13.99
C TYR A 662 -33.73 -17.26 -13.30
N PRO A 663 -33.86 -16.12 -13.99
CA PRO A 663 -34.40 -14.95 -13.33
C PRO A 663 -35.83 -15.20 -12.90
N LEU A 664 -36.20 -14.62 -11.77
CA LEU A 664 -37.59 -14.48 -11.38
C LEU A 664 -38.18 -13.29 -12.12
N VAL A 665 -39.30 -13.50 -12.80
CA VAL A 665 -40.12 -12.44 -13.40
C VAL A 665 -41.49 -12.53 -12.74
N ASP A 666 -41.91 -11.45 -12.08
CA ASP A 666 -43.13 -11.39 -11.29
C ASP A 666 -43.22 -12.55 -10.26
N GLY A 667 -42.10 -12.85 -9.60
CA GLY A 667 -41.98 -13.90 -8.57
C GLY A 667 -41.99 -15.34 -9.10
N LYS A 668 -41.93 -15.55 -10.42
CA LYS A 668 -41.90 -16.88 -11.04
C LYS A 668 -40.65 -17.05 -11.87
N ARG A 669 -40.08 -18.26 -11.81
CA ARG A 669 -38.95 -18.67 -12.66
C ARG A 669 -39.30 -18.46 -14.13
N PHE A 670 -38.58 -17.57 -14.80
CA PHE A 670 -38.75 -17.34 -16.23
C PHE A 670 -38.06 -18.46 -17.01
N THR A 671 -38.82 -19.09 -17.90
CA THR A 671 -38.31 -20.12 -18.82
C THR A 671 -38.68 -19.79 -20.27
N GLY A 672 -39.01 -18.51 -20.51
CA GLY A 672 -39.49 -17.85 -21.74
C GLY A 672 -38.37 -17.39 -22.68
N ALA A 673 -38.69 -16.95 -23.90
CA ALA A 673 -37.84 -16.11 -24.74
C ALA A 673 -38.49 -14.75 -24.74
N VAL A 674 -37.63 -13.76 -24.69
CA VAL A 674 -38.03 -12.37 -24.64
C VAL A 674 -38.26 -11.85 -26.07
N LEU A 675 -37.48 -12.35 -27.03
CA LEU A 675 -37.53 -12.01 -28.45
C LEU A 675 -37.66 -13.28 -29.31
N GLY A 676 -38.42 -13.19 -30.40
CA GLY A 676 -38.46 -14.18 -31.47
C GLY A 676 -37.42 -13.91 -32.57
N SER A 677 -37.13 -14.94 -33.38
CA SER A 677 -36.12 -14.89 -34.45
C SER A 677 -36.40 -13.87 -35.56
N ASP A 678 -37.67 -13.52 -35.79
CA ASP A 678 -38.09 -12.57 -36.82
C ASP A 678 -38.34 -11.14 -36.30
N ASP A 679 -38.21 -10.93 -34.99
CA ASP A 679 -38.56 -9.66 -34.34
C ASP A 679 -37.55 -8.54 -34.63
N VAL A 680 -36.32 -8.91 -34.98
CA VAL A 680 -35.20 -7.97 -35.19
C VAL A 680 -34.45 -8.30 -36.47
N LYS A 681 -34.26 -7.28 -37.32
CA LYS A 681 -33.46 -7.36 -38.55
C LYS A 681 -32.23 -6.48 -38.42
N VAL A 682 -31.05 -7.08 -38.55
CA VAL A 682 -29.76 -6.40 -38.43
C VAL A 682 -28.97 -6.51 -39.73
N SER A 683 -28.20 -5.47 -40.06
CA SER A 683 -27.26 -5.50 -41.19
C SER A 683 -26.02 -6.33 -40.86
N ARG A 684 -25.23 -6.73 -41.89
CA ARG A 684 -23.92 -7.39 -41.68
C ARG A 684 -22.91 -6.53 -40.92
N ARG A 685 -23.15 -5.22 -40.81
CA ARG A 685 -22.32 -4.28 -40.03
C ARG A 685 -22.89 -4.03 -38.63
N GLY A 686 -23.93 -4.75 -38.21
CA GLY A 686 -24.50 -4.59 -36.87
C GLY A 686 -25.51 -3.45 -36.72
N GLU A 687 -25.97 -2.84 -37.82
CA GLU A 687 -26.98 -1.76 -37.78
C GLU A 687 -28.38 -2.36 -37.68
N VAL A 688 -29.16 -1.95 -36.68
CA VAL A 688 -30.56 -2.35 -36.54
C VAL A 688 -31.38 -1.71 -37.67
N ARG A 689 -31.87 -2.53 -38.61
CA ARG A 689 -32.67 -2.09 -39.77
C ARG A 689 -34.15 -2.02 -39.47
N ALA A 690 -34.64 -2.98 -38.69
CA ALA A 690 -36.01 -3.02 -38.20
C ALA A 690 -36.03 -3.79 -36.87
N ALA A 691 -36.84 -3.33 -35.92
CA ALA A 691 -37.12 -4.05 -34.68
C ALA A 691 -38.60 -3.83 -34.35
N ASP A 692 -39.34 -4.90 -34.11
CA ASP A 692 -40.76 -4.82 -33.77
C ASP A 692 -40.95 -4.06 -32.44
N ASP A 693 -41.81 -3.05 -32.43
CA ASP A 693 -42.01 -2.19 -31.26
C ASP A 693 -42.62 -2.94 -30.07
N LYS A 694 -43.42 -3.99 -30.32
CA LYS A 694 -44.01 -4.81 -29.25
C LYS A 694 -42.94 -5.71 -28.64
N ALA A 695 -42.07 -6.30 -29.46
CA ALA A 695 -40.91 -7.07 -29.01
C ALA A 695 -39.95 -6.21 -28.17
N MET A 696 -39.63 -5.00 -28.63
CA MET A 696 -38.78 -4.08 -27.86
C MET A 696 -39.41 -3.66 -26.52
N ARG A 697 -40.74 -3.46 -26.46
CA ARG A 697 -41.44 -3.22 -25.19
C ARG A 697 -41.41 -4.42 -24.27
N ALA A 698 -41.55 -5.63 -24.80
CA ALA A 698 -41.45 -6.86 -24.01
C ALA A 698 -40.04 -7.04 -23.44
N LEU A 699 -39.01 -6.70 -24.21
CA LEU A 699 -37.61 -6.69 -23.76
C LEU A 699 -37.37 -5.70 -22.62
N GLU A 700 -37.86 -4.46 -22.77
CA GLU A 700 -37.77 -3.44 -21.72
C GLU A 700 -38.50 -3.86 -20.43
N ASP A 701 -39.72 -4.43 -20.56
CA ASP A 701 -40.50 -4.94 -19.43
C ASP A 701 -39.79 -6.12 -18.74
N TRP A 702 -39.21 -7.03 -19.51
CA TRP A 702 -38.46 -8.17 -18.98
C TRP A 702 -37.25 -7.71 -18.17
N PHE A 703 -36.38 -6.84 -18.71
CA PHE A 703 -35.27 -6.27 -17.95
C PHE A 703 -35.75 -5.55 -16.69
N GLY A 704 -36.89 -4.85 -16.77
CA GLY A 704 -37.50 -4.17 -15.61
C GLY A 704 -37.91 -5.11 -14.48
N LYS A 705 -38.26 -6.36 -14.80
CA LYS A 705 -38.84 -7.34 -13.85
C LYS A 705 -37.91 -8.50 -13.49
N ALA A 706 -36.92 -8.81 -14.32
CA ALA A 706 -36.03 -9.95 -14.13
C ALA A 706 -35.13 -9.76 -12.90
N GLU A 707 -35.26 -10.63 -11.91
CA GLU A 707 -34.46 -10.66 -10.68
C GLU A 707 -33.55 -11.90 -10.66
N TYR A 708 -32.27 -11.70 -10.37
CA TYR A 708 -31.23 -12.74 -10.35
C TYR A 708 -30.60 -12.82 -8.95
N THR A 709 -30.29 -14.04 -8.49
CA THR A 709 -29.68 -14.40 -7.19
C THR A 709 -28.93 -15.76 -7.26
N PRO A 710 -27.58 -15.82 -7.32
CA PRO A 710 -26.58 -14.81 -6.90
C PRO A 710 -26.15 -13.79 -7.99
N GLN A 711 -25.06 -13.05 -7.72
CA GLN A 711 -24.49 -12.04 -8.64
C GLN A 711 -23.73 -12.71 -9.81
N THR A 712 -24.47 -13.30 -10.75
CA THR A 712 -23.91 -13.86 -11.99
C THR A 712 -23.62 -12.79 -13.06
N ILE A 713 -23.12 -13.20 -14.22
CA ILE A 713 -22.88 -12.29 -15.37
C ILE A 713 -24.22 -11.69 -15.84
N GLY A 714 -25.27 -12.52 -15.95
CA GLY A 714 -26.63 -12.14 -16.28
C GLY A 714 -27.23 -11.15 -15.29
N TRP A 715 -27.00 -11.33 -13.99
CA TRP A 715 -27.37 -10.34 -12.97
C TRP A 715 -26.74 -8.97 -13.29
N PHE A 716 -25.44 -8.94 -13.61
CA PHE A 716 -24.69 -7.71 -13.81
C PHE A 716 -25.18 -6.96 -15.06
N TYR A 717 -25.33 -7.66 -16.18
CA TYR A 717 -25.88 -7.09 -17.41
C TYR A 717 -27.33 -6.64 -17.28
N ASN A 718 -28.15 -7.34 -16.50
CA ASN A 718 -29.49 -6.88 -16.19
C ASN A 718 -29.50 -5.55 -15.41
N GLN A 719 -28.55 -5.33 -14.49
CA GLN A 719 -28.39 -4.01 -13.83
C GLN A 719 -28.02 -2.92 -14.84
N ILE A 720 -27.11 -3.21 -15.77
CA ILE A 720 -26.72 -2.28 -16.86
C ILE A 720 -27.92 -1.94 -17.75
N ALA A 721 -28.71 -2.95 -18.17
CA ALA A 721 -29.91 -2.74 -18.98
C ALA A 721 -30.96 -1.88 -18.26
N ARG A 722 -31.24 -2.17 -16.98
CA ARG A 722 -32.13 -1.37 -16.13
C ARG A 722 -31.67 0.08 -16.04
N ALA A 723 -30.36 0.30 -15.89
CA ALA A 723 -29.78 1.63 -15.87
C ALA A 723 -29.93 2.36 -17.19
N ILE A 724 -29.65 1.71 -18.33
CA ILE A 724 -29.86 2.28 -19.67
C ILE A 724 -31.32 2.71 -19.87
N ILE A 725 -32.29 1.86 -19.48
CA ILE A 725 -33.73 2.18 -19.56
C ILE A 725 -34.06 3.42 -18.71
N ARG A 726 -33.58 3.45 -17.46
CA ARG A 726 -33.84 4.53 -16.51
C ARG A 726 -33.22 5.86 -16.94
N LEU A 727 -31.93 5.85 -17.30
CA LEU A 727 -31.16 7.06 -17.63
C LEU A 727 -31.57 7.63 -18.99
N ASN A 728 -31.99 6.79 -19.95
CA ASN A 728 -32.45 7.26 -21.25
C ASN A 728 -33.90 7.78 -21.28
N ARG A 729 -34.58 7.96 -20.13
CA ARG A 729 -35.98 8.48 -20.10
C ARG A 729 -36.17 9.83 -20.82
N ARG A 730 -35.11 10.64 -20.92
CA ARG A 730 -35.10 11.92 -21.65
C ARG A 730 -34.43 11.85 -23.04
N GLY A 731 -34.02 10.68 -23.50
CA GLY A 731 -33.39 10.46 -24.81
C GLY A 731 -31.98 11.03 -24.98
N LYS A 732 -31.28 11.37 -23.88
CA LYS A 732 -29.96 12.03 -23.92
C LYS A 732 -28.81 11.15 -23.42
N LEU A 733 -28.99 9.83 -23.33
CA LEU A 733 -27.94 8.94 -22.82
C LEU A 733 -26.85 8.67 -23.86
N PHE A 734 -27.25 8.51 -25.12
CA PHE A 734 -26.35 8.12 -26.20
C PHE A 734 -25.74 9.36 -26.86
N THR A 735 -24.69 9.90 -26.24
CA THR A 735 -23.99 11.12 -26.69
C THR A 735 -22.63 10.85 -27.31
N GLY A 736 -22.22 9.58 -27.40
CA GLY A 736 -20.96 9.16 -27.98
C GLY A 736 -20.86 9.45 -29.48
N ASP A 737 -19.63 9.52 -29.97
CA ASP A 737 -19.38 9.67 -31.40
C ASP A 737 -19.72 8.37 -32.15
N PRO A 738 -20.70 8.37 -33.08
CA PRO A 738 -21.04 7.18 -33.88
C PRO A 738 -19.87 6.66 -34.73
N ALA A 739 -18.87 7.49 -35.03
CA ALA A 739 -17.66 7.08 -35.73
C ALA A 739 -16.76 6.15 -34.89
N ARG A 740 -16.96 6.07 -33.57
CA ARG A 740 -16.24 5.14 -32.69
C ARG A 740 -16.89 3.75 -32.62
N GLN A 741 -18.05 3.55 -33.22
CA GLN A 741 -18.71 2.24 -33.24
C GLN A 741 -17.98 1.29 -34.18
N VAL A 742 -17.57 0.14 -33.65
CA VAL A 742 -16.85 -0.91 -34.38
C VAL A 742 -17.84 -1.92 -34.95
N SER A 743 -17.51 -2.47 -36.12
CA SER A 743 -18.27 -3.52 -36.78
C SER A 743 -17.34 -4.69 -37.10
N TRP A 744 -17.82 -5.92 -36.94
CA TRP A 744 -17.02 -7.11 -37.23
C TRP A 744 -17.84 -8.10 -38.08
N PRO A 745 -17.91 -7.87 -39.41
CA PRO A 745 -18.67 -8.74 -40.31
C PRO A 745 -18.05 -10.15 -40.34
N GLY A 746 -18.76 -11.14 -39.81
CA GLY A 746 -18.28 -12.53 -39.72
C GLY A 746 -17.90 -12.98 -38.31
N ALA A 747 -18.01 -12.11 -37.29
CA ALA A 747 -18.03 -12.53 -35.89
C ALA A 747 -19.19 -13.52 -35.62
N PRO A 748 -19.08 -14.40 -34.61
CA PRO A 748 -20.25 -15.14 -34.15
C PRO A 748 -21.29 -14.17 -33.57
N GLY A 749 -22.57 -14.45 -33.82
CA GLY A 749 -23.66 -13.55 -33.46
C GLY A 749 -23.60 -12.21 -34.20
N VAL A 750 -24.07 -11.14 -33.54
CA VAL A 750 -24.11 -9.79 -34.10
C VAL A 750 -23.33 -8.83 -33.21
N LEU A 751 -22.26 -8.21 -33.73
CA LEU A 751 -21.66 -7.04 -33.12
C LEU A 751 -22.47 -5.79 -33.48
N PHE A 752 -23.41 -5.44 -32.62
CA PHE A 752 -24.29 -4.28 -32.80
C PHE A 752 -23.50 -2.98 -32.78
N ARG A 753 -23.78 -2.12 -33.77
CA ARG A 753 -23.48 -0.69 -33.66
C ARG A 753 -24.51 -0.06 -32.75
N VAL A 754 -24.05 0.42 -31.60
CA VAL A 754 -24.91 0.96 -30.55
C VAL A 754 -24.97 2.47 -30.70
N GLU A 755 -26.13 2.97 -31.10
CA GLU A 755 -26.38 4.40 -31.32
C GLU A 755 -27.58 4.89 -30.52
N ASP A 756 -28.37 3.97 -29.95
CA ASP A 756 -29.58 4.28 -29.19
C ASP A 756 -29.90 3.21 -28.14
N ARG A 757 -31.01 3.42 -27.41
CA ARG A 757 -31.48 2.48 -26.39
C ARG A 757 -31.82 1.11 -26.97
N ARG A 758 -32.39 1.06 -28.18
CA ARG A 758 -32.86 -0.19 -28.77
C ARG A 758 -31.68 -1.10 -29.09
N SER A 759 -30.71 -0.58 -29.83
CA SER A 759 -29.46 -1.27 -30.15
C SER A 759 -28.68 -1.66 -28.89
N ALA A 760 -28.66 -0.82 -27.84
CA ALA A 760 -28.00 -1.14 -26.59
C ALA A 760 -28.67 -2.31 -25.83
N LEU A 761 -30.00 -2.34 -25.74
CA LEU A 761 -30.71 -3.42 -25.04
C LEU A 761 -30.64 -4.75 -25.79
N LEU A 762 -30.66 -4.71 -27.12
CA LEU A 762 -30.44 -5.90 -27.96
C LEU A 762 -29.03 -6.46 -27.77
N ALA A 763 -28.03 -5.58 -27.74
CA ALA A 763 -26.65 -5.95 -27.47
C ALA A 763 -26.47 -6.62 -26.10
N VAL A 764 -27.03 -6.01 -25.04
CA VAL A 764 -26.98 -6.58 -23.68
C VAL A 764 -27.71 -7.92 -23.62
N HIS A 765 -28.87 -8.04 -24.27
CA HIS A 765 -29.63 -9.28 -24.30
C HIS A 765 -28.85 -10.41 -24.99
N GLN A 766 -28.20 -10.15 -26.12
CA GLN A 766 -27.37 -11.15 -26.81
C GLN A 766 -26.24 -11.68 -25.91
N ILE A 767 -25.56 -10.81 -25.15
CA ILE A 767 -24.50 -11.24 -24.23
C ILE A 767 -25.06 -12.22 -23.19
N ILE A 768 -26.20 -11.89 -22.58
CA ILE A 768 -26.86 -12.78 -21.59
C ILE A 768 -27.27 -14.11 -22.23
N GLU A 769 -27.89 -14.07 -23.42
CA GLU A 769 -28.39 -15.27 -24.10
C GLU A 769 -27.25 -16.19 -24.56
N GLN A 770 -26.13 -15.64 -25.04
CA GLN A 770 -24.99 -16.45 -25.48
C GLN A 770 -24.19 -17.01 -24.29
N GLY A 771 -23.95 -16.23 -23.23
CA GLY A 771 -23.21 -16.68 -22.05
C GLY A 771 -23.95 -17.74 -21.23
N GLU A 772 -24.89 -17.28 -20.40
CA GLU A 772 -25.62 -18.15 -19.47
C GLU A 772 -26.63 -19.07 -20.18
N GLY A 773 -27.11 -18.68 -21.36
CA GLY A 773 -28.19 -19.37 -22.05
C GLY A 773 -29.56 -19.05 -21.47
N SER A 774 -30.58 -18.91 -22.32
CA SER A 774 -31.97 -18.87 -21.85
C SER A 774 -32.61 -20.25 -21.92
N PRO A 775 -33.52 -20.60 -20.98
CA PRO A 775 -34.23 -21.89 -20.99
C PRO A 775 -35.18 -22.08 -22.18
N HIS A 776 -35.25 -21.13 -23.12
CA HIS A 776 -35.87 -21.37 -24.42
C HIS A 776 -35.09 -22.25 -25.36
N ASP A 777 -33.78 -22.35 -25.17
CA ASP A 777 -32.96 -23.38 -25.81
C ASP A 777 -33.55 -24.77 -25.55
N LEU A 778 -34.09 -24.96 -24.32
CA LEU A 778 -34.64 -26.22 -23.88
C LEU A 778 -36.17 -26.34 -23.94
N ASN A 779 -36.91 -25.24 -24.04
CA ASN A 779 -38.39 -25.24 -23.98
C ASN A 779 -39.09 -24.69 -25.24
N GLY A 780 -38.37 -24.05 -26.17
CA GLY A 780 -38.91 -23.46 -27.40
C GLY A 780 -38.64 -24.31 -28.65
N ASN A 781 -39.52 -24.26 -29.67
CA ASN A 781 -39.43 -25.06 -30.90
C ASN A 781 -38.47 -24.50 -31.97
N GLY A 782 -37.64 -23.52 -31.62
CA GLY A 782 -36.94 -22.65 -32.58
C GLY A 782 -35.43 -22.87 -32.75
N VAL A 783 -34.76 -23.66 -31.91
CA VAL A 783 -33.31 -23.92 -32.08
C VAL A 783 -33.10 -24.83 -33.28
N ALA A 784 -32.55 -24.28 -34.36
CA ALA A 784 -32.31 -24.98 -35.62
C ALA A 784 -30.85 -25.43 -35.75
N ASP A 785 -29.92 -24.75 -35.06
CA ASP A 785 -28.47 -25.00 -35.13
C ASP A 785 -27.88 -25.26 -33.73
N PRO A 786 -27.11 -26.34 -33.52
CA PRO A 786 -26.32 -26.55 -32.29
C PRO A 786 -25.39 -25.39 -31.89
N GLY A 787 -25.07 -24.47 -32.80
CA GLY A 787 -24.33 -23.22 -32.51
C GLY A 787 -25.14 -22.14 -31.79
N GLU A 788 -26.46 -22.31 -31.64
CA GLU A 788 -27.35 -21.33 -30.97
C GLU A 788 -27.46 -21.56 -29.45
N PHE A 789 -26.90 -22.65 -28.91
CA PHE A 789 -26.93 -22.92 -27.47
C PHE A 789 -26.03 -21.97 -26.68
N GLY A 790 -26.51 -21.55 -25.50
CA GLY A 790 -25.68 -20.84 -24.53
C GLY A 790 -24.40 -21.62 -24.15
N HIS A 791 -23.34 -20.90 -23.77
CA HIS A 791 -21.99 -21.43 -23.52
C HIS A 791 -22.01 -22.59 -22.52
N TYR A 792 -22.79 -22.48 -21.44
CA TYR A 792 -22.94 -23.55 -20.44
C TYR A 792 -23.32 -24.90 -21.05
N TYR A 793 -24.34 -24.92 -21.91
CA TYR A 793 -24.84 -26.16 -22.49
C TYR A 793 -23.83 -26.76 -23.45
N ARG A 794 -23.12 -25.93 -24.22
CA ARG A 794 -22.03 -26.33 -25.12
C ARG A 794 -20.86 -26.93 -24.36
N PHE A 795 -20.46 -26.32 -23.24
CA PHE A 795 -19.44 -26.92 -22.36
C PHE A 795 -19.93 -28.21 -21.71
N GLN A 796 -21.21 -28.30 -21.35
CA GLN A 796 -21.81 -29.53 -20.83
C GLN A 796 -21.82 -30.66 -21.88
N GLU A 797 -21.93 -30.38 -23.18
CA GLU A 797 -21.77 -31.40 -24.24
C GLU A 797 -20.40 -32.09 -24.19
N ILE A 798 -19.34 -31.34 -23.86
CA ILE A 798 -17.97 -31.86 -23.70
C ILE A 798 -17.92 -32.81 -22.50
N VAL A 799 -18.43 -32.37 -21.34
CA VAL A 799 -18.41 -33.17 -20.10
C VAL A 799 -19.28 -34.43 -20.22
N LYS A 800 -20.41 -34.34 -20.90
CA LYS A 800 -21.29 -35.50 -21.17
C LYS A 800 -20.81 -36.37 -22.33
N GLY A 801 -19.86 -35.90 -23.13
CA GLY A 801 -19.29 -36.60 -24.27
C GLY A 801 -20.24 -36.79 -25.45
N ARG A 802 -21.33 -36.02 -25.51
CA ARG A 802 -22.36 -36.08 -26.57
C ARG A 802 -23.03 -34.73 -26.77
N ARG A 803 -23.45 -34.47 -28.01
CA ARG A 803 -24.26 -33.30 -28.37
C ARG A 803 -25.65 -33.34 -27.73
N LEU A 804 -26.16 -32.17 -27.38
CA LEU A 804 -27.50 -31.96 -26.85
C LEU A 804 -28.50 -31.98 -28.01
N VAL A 805 -29.49 -32.87 -27.93
CA VAL A 805 -30.51 -33.07 -28.98
C VAL A 805 -31.89 -33.27 -28.37
N ARG A 806 -32.94 -33.02 -29.15
CA ARG A 806 -34.31 -33.38 -28.75
C ARG A 806 -34.54 -34.88 -28.92
N SER A 807 -34.92 -35.54 -27.83
CA SER A 807 -35.42 -36.91 -27.85
C SER A 807 -36.72 -37.03 -28.66
N ARG A 808 -37.13 -38.25 -28.98
CA ARG A 808 -38.43 -38.54 -29.61
C ARG A 808 -39.64 -38.03 -28.81
N GLN A 809 -39.46 -37.77 -27.51
CA GLN A 809 -40.49 -37.21 -26.62
C GLN A 809 -40.43 -35.68 -26.51
N GLY A 810 -39.59 -35.01 -27.30
CA GLY A 810 -39.43 -33.56 -27.30
C GLY A 810 -38.59 -33.00 -26.14
N LYS A 811 -38.06 -33.86 -25.26
CA LYS A 811 -37.15 -33.46 -24.17
C LYS A 811 -35.71 -33.38 -24.66
N TRP A 812 -34.96 -32.39 -24.19
CA TRP A 812 -33.53 -32.31 -24.46
C TRP A 812 -32.72 -33.32 -23.67
N VAL A 813 -31.85 -34.03 -24.36
CA VAL A 813 -31.02 -35.11 -23.83
C VAL A 813 -29.64 -35.08 -24.49
N TYR A 814 -28.60 -35.43 -23.75
CA TYR A 814 -27.23 -35.56 -24.24
C TYR A 814 -27.02 -36.91 -24.94
N GLU A 815 -27.79 -37.18 -26.00
CA GLU A 815 -27.77 -38.45 -26.75
C GLU A 815 -27.37 -38.28 -28.22
N GLY A 816 -26.99 -37.06 -28.63
CA GLY A 816 -26.62 -36.74 -30.00
C GLY A 816 -25.29 -37.33 -30.47
N ALA A 817 -24.71 -36.69 -31.49
CA ALA A 817 -23.40 -37.03 -32.01
C ALA A 817 -22.36 -37.08 -30.88
N ARG A 818 -21.39 -38.00 -30.96
CA ARG A 818 -20.37 -38.16 -29.93
C ARG A 818 -19.42 -36.96 -29.92
N VAL A 819 -19.00 -36.55 -28.73
CA VAL A 819 -17.97 -35.55 -28.48
C VAL A 819 -16.86 -36.26 -27.69
N PRO A 820 -16.00 -37.05 -28.33
CA PRO A 820 -15.01 -37.87 -27.63
C PRO A 820 -13.91 -37.00 -27.02
N PHE A 821 -13.51 -37.31 -25.80
CA PHE A 821 -12.33 -36.75 -25.16
C PHE A 821 -11.18 -37.77 -25.16
N ASP A 822 -10.08 -37.39 -25.79
CA ASP A 822 -8.81 -38.11 -25.85
C ASP A 822 -7.76 -37.36 -24.99
N PRO A 823 -7.42 -37.88 -23.80
CA PRO A 823 -6.43 -37.24 -22.93
C PRO A 823 -5.01 -37.26 -23.51
N ASP A 824 -4.66 -38.25 -24.34
CA ASP A 824 -3.35 -38.34 -25.00
C ASP A 824 -3.22 -37.30 -26.12
N GLY A 825 -4.36 -36.80 -26.62
CA GLY A 825 -4.48 -35.70 -27.57
C GLY A 825 -4.25 -34.30 -27.00
N VAL A 826 -3.79 -34.18 -25.75
CA VAL A 826 -3.56 -32.89 -25.07
C VAL A 826 -2.09 -32.77 -24.65
N HIS A 827 -1.49 -31.59 -24.85
CA HIS A 827 -0.15 -31.29 -24.34
C HIS A 827 -0.16 -31.24 -22.80
N PRO A 828 0.88 -31.78 -22.12
CA PRO A 828 0.98 -31.71 -20.67
C PRO A 828 1.43 -30.30 -20.21
N MET A 829 0.64 -29.28 -20.51
CA MET A 829 0.90 -27.90 -20.10
C MET A 829 0.94 -27.81 -18.57
N ALA A 830 1.91 -27.06 -18.05
CA ALA A 830 1.95 -26.66 -16.64
C ALA A 830 0.67 -25.89 -16.27
N ASP A 831 0.14 -26.16 -15.08
CA ASP A 831 -0.97 -25.42 -14.51
C ASP A 831 -0.51 -24.00 -14.11
N ASP A 832 -1.36 -23.00 -14.38
CA ASP A 832 -1.13 -21.59 -14.09
C ASP A 832 0.28 -21.09 -14.47
N PRO A 833 0.64 -21.16 -15.77
CA PRO A 833 1.93 -20.70 -16.25
C PRO A 833 2.18 -19.24 -15.83
N ASP A 834 3.40 -18.99 -15.37
CA ASP A 834 3.83 -17.69 -14.87
C ASP A 834 5.22 -17.38 -15.41
N THR A 835 5.28 -16.40 -16.32
CA THR A 835 6.50 -16.05 -17.04
C THR A 835 7.60 -15.66 -16.06
N TYR A 836 7.27 -14.97 -14.96
CA TYR A 836 8.20 -14.42 -13.95
C TYR A 836 8.63 -15.40 -12.85
N LYS A 837 8.10 -16.63 -12.86
CA LYS A 837 8.66 -17.73 -12.06
C LYS A 837 9.72 -18.54 -12.82
N LEU A 838 9.76 -18.43 -14.15
CA LEU A 838 10.76 -19.12 -14.95
C LEU A 838 12.15 -18.50 -14.75
N PRO A 839 13.23 -19.30 -14.76
CA PRO A 839 14.58 -18.77 -14.58
C PRO A 839 14.92 -17.69 -15.62
N ALA A 840 15.38 -16.53 -15.15
CA ALA A 840 15.79 -15.41 -16.00
C ALA A 840 16.83 -15.86 -17.04
N GLY A 841 16.64 -15.43 -18.30
CA GLY A 841 17.53 -15.79 -19.40
C GLY A 841 17.38 -17.23 -19.93
N SER A 842 16.49 -18.06 -19.39
CA SER A 842 16.18 -19.38 -19.98
C SER A 842 15.44 -19.27 -21.32
N VAL A 843 15.48 -20.33 -22.14
CA VAL A 843 14.72 -20.39 -23.40
C VAL A 843 13.21 -20.27 -23.12
N ALA A 844 12.72 -21.02 -22.14
CA ALA A 844 11.32 -20.99 -21.70
C ALA A 844 10.89 -19.58 -21.31
N ARG A 845 11.70 -18.88 -20.51
CA ARG A 845 11.45 -17.50 -20.11
C ARG A 845 11.33 -16.56 -21.31
N ARG A 846 12.29 -16.56 -22.23
CA ARG A 846 12.28 -15.67 -23.41
C ARG A 846 11.09 -15.91 -24.32
N ASP A 847 10.73 -17.16 -24.57
CA ASP A 847 9.61 -17.49 -25.45
C ASP A 847 8.26 -17.16 -24.79
N CYS A 848 8.13 -17.31 -23.46
CA CYS A 848 6.96 -16.84 -22.71
C CYS A 848 6.84 -15.31 -22.74
N GLU A 849 7.93 -14.57 -22.52
CA GLU A 849 7.96 -13.11 -22.65
C GLU A 849 7.53 -12.66 -24.05
N GLN A 850 7.98 -13.36 -25.11
CA GLN A 850 7.57 -13.04 -26.48
C GLN A 850 6.07 -13.26 -26.72
N CYS A 851 5.49 -14.29 -26.07
CA CYS A 851 4.06 -14.55 -26.10
C CYS A 851 3.28 -13.45 -25.36
N ASP A 852 3.71 -13.07 -24.17
CA ASP A 852 3.12 -12.00 -23.36
C ASP A 852 3.20 -10.62 -24.05
N GLU A 853 4.32 -10.33 -24.72
CA GLU A 853 4.45 -9.14 -25.58
C GLU A 853 3.48 -9.18 -26.75
N SER A 854 3.29 -10.34 -27.39
CA SER A 854 2.34 -10.49 -28.51
C SER A 854 0.91 -10.29 -28.06
N TYR A 855 0.55 -10.82 -26.89
CA TYR A 855 -0.73 -10.59 -26.24
C TYR A 855 -0.95 -9.11 -25.90
N THR A 856 0.06 -8.45 -25.35
CA THR A 856 0.01 -7.01 -25.06
C THR A 856 -0.20 -6.16 -26.32
N ARG A 857 0.39 -6.56 -27.47
CA ARG A 857 0.13 -5.89 -28.76
C ARG A 857 -1.31 -6.05 -29.22
N VAL A 858 -1.92 -7.22 -29.03
CA VAL A 858 -3.35 -7.43 -29.29
C VAL A 858 -4.18 -6.46 -28.45
N LEU A 859 -3.96 -6.41 -27.13
CA LEU A 859 -4.71 -5.54 -26.24
C LEU A 859 -4.51 -4.05 -26.55
N THR A 860 -3.29 -3.66 -26.91
CA THR A 860 -2.97 -2.28 -27.33
C THR A 860 -3.68 -1.92 -28.64
N SER A 861 -3.71 -2.83 -29.61
CA SER A 861 -4.43 -2.65 -30.87
C SER A 861 -5.94 -2.55 -30.63
N LEU A 862 -6.53 -3.41 -29.80
CA LEU A 862 -7.94 -3.32 -29.42
C LEU A 862 -8.26 -1.99 -28.71
N ASN A 863 -7.41 -1.54 -27.78
CA ASN A 863 -7.57 -0.23 -27.15
C ASN A 863 -7.61 0.89 -28.20
N ARG A 864 -6.80 0.79 -29.26
CA ARG A 864 -6.78 1.78 -30.35
C ARG A 864 -8.04 1.70 -31.23
N VAL A 865 -8.45 0.50 -31.61
CA VAL A 865 -9.64 0.23 -32.43
C VAL A 865 -10.88 0.84 -31.78
N PHE A 866 -11.12 0.54 -30.51
CA PHE A 866 -12.30 1.03 -29.80
C PHE A 866 -12.21 2.50 -29.37
N ASN A 867 -11.07 3.18 -29.56
CA ASN A 867 -10.92 4.60 -29.18
C ASN A 867 -10.75 5.55 -30.38
N GLY A 868 -11.27 5.16 -31.55
CA GLY A 868 -11.37 6.05 -32.72
C GLY A 868 -10.78 5.51 -34.02
N HIS A 869 -10.40 4.24 -34.05
CA HIS A 869 -9.82 3.60 -35.24
C HIS A 869 -10.54 2.29 -35.61
N PRO A 870 -11.87 2.30 -35.80
CA PRO A 870 -12.66 1.07 -36.04
C PRO A 870 -12.22 0.30 -37.29
N ASP A 871 -11.66 0.99 -38.29
CA ASP A 871 -11.19 0.38 -39.54
C ASP A 871 -9.93 -0.50 -39.34
N GLU A 872 -9.25 -0.42 -38.19
CA GLU A 872 -8.08 -1.24 -37.84
C GLU A 872 -8.47 -2.59 -37.19
N MET A 873 -9.75 -2.95 -37.16
CA MET A 873 -10.22 -4.20 -36.54
C MET A 873 -9.60 -5.45 -37.18
N ASP A 874 -9.45 -5.48 -38.51
CA ASP A 874 -8.83 -6.61 -39.22
C ASP A 874 -7.34 -6.77 -38.85
N ASP A 875 -6.63 -5.66 -38.61
CA ASP A 875 -5.25 -5.69 -38.13
C ASP A 875 -5.17 -6.29 -36.72
N ALA A 876 -6.12 -5.94 -35.84
CA ALA A 876 -6.23 -6.50 -34.51
C ALA A 876 -6.47 -8.02 -34.54
N VAL A 877 -7.35 -8.48 -35.43
CA VAL A 877 -7.59 -9.92 -35.70
C VAL A 877 -6.33 -10.60 -36.22
N GLY A 878 -5.56 -9.96 -37.10
CA GLY A 878 -4.25 -10.44 -37.56
C GLY A 878 -3.27 -10.67 -36.41
N LEU A 879 -3.21 -9.73 -35.45
CA LEU A 879 -2.39 -9.87 -34.24
C LEU A 879 -2.87 -11.03 -33.33
N MET A 880 -4.16 -11.32 -33.27
CA MET A 880 -4.69 -12.47 -32.52
C MET A 880 -4.16 -13.80 -33.08
N TYR A 881 -4.13 -13.96 -34.40
CA TYR A 881 -3.52 -15.14 -35.05
C TYR A 881 -2.01 -15.22 -34.77
N GLN A 882 -1.31 -14.09 -34.81
CA GLN A 882 0.12 -14.05 -34.46
C GLN A 882 0.36 -14.50 -33.00
N MET A 883 -0.44 -14.00 -32.06
CA MET A 883 -0.36 -14.40 -30.65
C MET A 883 -0.60 -15.91 -30.49
N GLN A 884 -1.60 -16.47 -31.20
CA GLN A 884 -1.86 -17.91 -31.18
C GLN A 884 -0.65 -18.74 -31.66
N VAL A 885 0.07 -18.27 -32.70
CA VAL A 885 1.29 -18.93 -33.17
C VAL A 885 2.38 -18.92 -32.10
N GLN A 886 2.58 -17.80 -31.41
CA GLN A 886 3.56 -17.70 -30.31
C GLN A 886 3.19 -18.61 -29.15
N ALA A 887 1.91 -18.61 -28.74
CA ALA A 887 1.42 -19.46 -27.66
C ALA A 887 1.59 -20.95 -27.99
N LYS A 888 1.30 -21.38 -29.22
CA LYS A 888 1.48 -22.79 -29.64
C LYS A 888 2.93 -23.25 -29.62
N LYS A 889 3.89 -22.35 -29.86
CA LYS A 889 5.33 -22.66 -29.78
C LYS A 889 5.73 -23.13 -28.37
N LEU A 890 5.08 -22.59 -27.34
CA LEU A 890 5.38 -22.88 -25.93
C LEU A 890 5.22 -24.36 -25.57
N PHE A 891 4.24 -25.05 -26.16
CA PHE A 891 4.02 -26.47 -25.89
C PHE A 891 5.12 -27.41 -26.41
N GLY A 892 6.09 -26.88 -27.17
CA GLY A 892 7.31 -27.59 -27.56
C GLY A 892 8.47 -27.44 -26.56
N ILE A 893 8.30 -26.63 -25.52
CA ILE A 893 9.35 -26.26 -24.58
C ILE A 893 9.06 -26.90 -23.22
N LYS A 894 10.03 -27.65 -22.69
CA LYS A 894 9.90 -28.31 -21.38
C LYS A 894 9.85 -27.29 -20.24
N SER A 895 9.01 -27.55 -19.25
CA SER A 895 9.00 -26.77 -18.01
C SER A 895 10.29 -26.99 -17.21
N PRO A 896 10.90 -25.95 -16.62
CA PRO A 896 12.06 -26.09 -15.74
C PRO A 896 11.81 -26.98 -14.52
N ASP A 897 10.56 -27.05 -14.05
CA ASP A 897 10.16 -27.81 -12.86
C ASP A 897 9.98 -29.32 -13.13
N GLY A 898 10.29 -29.77 -14.35
CA GLY A 898 10.40 -31.19 -14.72
C GLY A 898 9.11 -31.86 -15.19
N ASP A 899 7.95 -31.37 -14.76
CA ASP A 899 6.64 -31.91 -15.16
C ASP A 899 6.04 -31.09 -16.31
N GLY A 900 6.05 -31.67 -17.52
CA GLY A 900 5.30 -31.15 -18.66
C GLY A 900 6.01 -30.06 -19.49
N VAL A 901 5.20 -29.19 -20.09
CA VAL A 901 5.62 -28.11 -21.02
C VAL A 901 5.11 -26.76 -20.53
N VAL A 902 5.81 -25.68 -20.88
CA VAL A 902 5.32 -24.33 -20.56
C VAL A 902 4.10 -23.98 -21.41
N GLY A 903 3.29 -23.04 -20.91
CA GLY A 903 2.08 -22.56 -21.58
C GLY A 903 2.03 -21.02 -21.58
N PRO A 904 1.09 -20.42 -22.32
CA PRO A 904 0.91 -18.97 -22.34
C PRO A 904 0.39 -18.45 -20.99
N SER A 905 1.11 -17.50 -20.39
CA SER A 905 0.75 -16.87 -19.12
C SER A 905 -0.27 -15.74 -19.29
N PHE A 906 -0.34 -15.14 -20.48
CA PHE A 906 -1.19 -13.98 -20.80
C PHE A 906 -0.93 -12.79 -19.86
N GLN A 907 0.32 -12.60 -19.44
CA GLN A 907 0.72 -11.55 -18.52
C GLN A 907 1.06 -10.26 -19.28
N SER A 908 0.96 -9.12 -18.61
CA SER A 908 1.57 -7.89 -19.11
C SER A 908 3.07 -7.93 -18.82
N PRO A 909 3.96 -7.58 -19.77
CA PRO A 909 5.38 -7.42 -19.49
C PRO A 909 5.69 -6.15 -18.66
N GLY A 910 4.65 -5.38 -18.29
CA GLY A 910 4.73 -4.10 -17.62
C GLY A 910 4.89 -2.92 -18.56
N VAL A 911 4.90 -1.72 -17.99
CA VAL A 911 5.36 -0.53 -18.73
C VAL A 911 6.88 -0.56 -18.69
N ARG A 912 7.56 -0.54 -19.84
CA ARG A 912 9.00 -0.25 -19.86
C ARG A 912 9.16 1.22 -19.42
N ILE A 913 9.52 1.42 -18.15
CA ILE A 913 9.72 2.75 -17.53
C ILE A 913 10.98 3.39 -18.09
#